data_AF-C1MGK9-F1
#
_entry.id   AF-C1MGK9-F1
#
_cell.length_a   1.000
_cell.length_b   1.000
_cell.length_c   1.000
_cell.angle_alpha   90.00
_cell.angle_beta   90.00
_cell.angle_gamma   90.00
#
_symmetry.space_group_name_H-M   'P 1'
#
loop_
_entity.id
_entity.type
_entity.pdbx_description
1 polymer ?
#
loop_
_entity_poly.entity_id
_entity_poly.type
_entity_poly.pdbx_seq_one_letter_code
_entity_poly.pdbx_strand_id
1 'polypeptide(L)'
;MAPSAEMWCFDVDAKFERNGVTSSNTLKHVELRLADSDKENAPTSGNHTLTHLAACAKKKYVLRFGGDKAGSDMHLSHVKAIFGKFVREGKLTIEDKSNVKVLVKASPAECSRLMKTLTTLKGASPSSQHAYLASLTPCPKCASKLSATKEKLEERARKTAAAELERAEAELAKKRKREETEREREEQKSRKVSDDLRRAEEMRAAKEAARADVEATTRAVASETAAARLERDKLRDAKEEVSEQRRLLAAEKSALESEQREVEAMRGKIASERRTAETEREKLDAQLDAAKATAASLETARRAVEKENAALAKERERRELETVKLEEQRKALEAKREAWETAKRHKEDDARLKAELAERRRAEAAARKEEAAKRKEEVAAKTREREDAIRETQARWKAEVKSRKATDRASAPQRKPSGDGDGDGDAAECDAKNFYGAGGASTTAAAARPKTKPAAKSKPTIVVDDDDDDDDDDMDVDADAGKENAKQNANATANDDDANDDDDDIFAAEEKRRREMLERARAAELARQEAERAAEKRRAKEQAVLEARRAKTKKAQKEMMEELRRKQEEERAQREHMARKTAAEIKIRQKSKGVTLATATEEIYQKHLEAFDAMRSMPEGSIRERDVPWPNPMNLVFLTPKDDANAKKKKILRAIGRWHPDKFTAAYGSRLGEDEREAIMARVRSVSASIIELRQVFN
;
A
#
# COMPACT_ATOMS: atom_id res chain seq x y z
N MET A 1 -51.30 74.23 -97.75
CA MET A 1 -51.80 75.35 -98.58
C MET A 1 -53.18 75.72 -98.06
N ALA A 2 -53.24 76.75 -97.22
CA ALA A 2 -54.51 77.30 -96.77
C ALA A 2 -55.17 78.01 -97.97
N PRO A 3 -56.48 77.85 -98.21
CA PRO A 3 -57.15 78.60 -99.27
C PRO A 3 -57.12 80.09 -98.89
N SER A 4 -56.49 80.90 -99.74
CA SER A 4 -56.45 82.36 -99.58
C SER A 4 -57.88 82.89 -99.46
N ALA A 5 -58.16 83.57 -98.36
CA ALA A 5 -59.50 83.79 -97.80
C ALA A 5 -60.31 84.91 -98.47
N GLU A 6 -60.01 85.32 -99.71
CA GLU A 6 -60.73 86.41 -100.37
C GLU A 6 -61.05 86.05 -101.82
N MET A 7 -61.86 85.01 -102.00
CA MET A 7 -62.43 84.67 -103.31
C MET A 7 -63.85 85.23 -103.41
N TRP A 8 -64.01 86.40 -104.02
CA TRP A 8 -65.32 86.97 -104.34
C TRP A 8 -65.78 86.49 -105.70
N CYS A 9 -66.85 85.71 -105.73
CA CYS A 9 -67.29 85.11 -106.97
C CYS A 9 -68.81 85.05 -107.13
N PHE A 10 -69.24 85.05 -108.39
CA PHE A 10 -70.63 85.17 -108.81
C PHE A 10 -70.96 84.05 -109.80
N ASP A 11 -72.12 83.42 -109.64
CA ASP A 11 -72.58 82.36 -110.54
C ASP A 11 -73.40 83.00 -111.67
N VAL A 12 -72.72 83.31 -112.78
CA VAL A 12 -73.31 84.02 -113.92
C VAL A 12 -72.87 83.42 -115.25
N ASP A 13 -73.74 83.47 -116.25
CA ASP A 13 -73.45 83.13 -117.63
C ASP A 13 -73.19 84.41 -118.44
N ALA A 14 -71.92 84.67 -118.74
CA ALA A 14 -71.51 85.85 -119.50
C ALA A 14 -71.18 85.51 -120.96
N LYS A 15 -71.59 86.39 -121.87
CA LYS A 15 -71.19 86.41 -123.29
C LYS A 15 -70.66 87.79 -123.65
N PHE A 16 -69.60 87.83 -124.46
CA PHE A 16 -68.99 89.09 -124.91
C PHE A 16 -69.52 89.46 -126.30
N GLU A 17 -69.88 90.72 -126.52
CA GLU A 17 -70.34 91.29 -127.78
C GLU A 17 -69.37 92.41 -128.20
N ARG A 18 -68.82 92.31 -129.42
CA ARG A 18 -67.95 93.35 -130.01
C ARG A 18 -68.50 93.73 -131.38
N ASN A 19 -68.69 95.01 -131.64
CA ASN A 19 -69.14 95.55 -132.93
C ASN A 19 -70.43 94.87 -133.46
N GLY A 20 -71.37 94.51 -132.57
CA GLY A 20 -72.64 93.86 -132.92
C GLY A 20 -72.62 92.34 -133.03
N VAL A 21 -71.47 91.67 -132.84
CA VAL A 21 -71.34 90.20 -132.87
C VAL A 21 -71.16 89.64 -131.46
N THR A 22 -72.09 88.77 -131.01
CA THR A 22 -72.04 88.10 -129.70
C THR A 22 -71.26 86.79 -129.75
N SER A 23 -70.39 86.54 -128.76
CA SER A 23 -69.60 85.31 -128.65
C SER A 23 -70.48 84.07 -128.43
N SER A 24 -70.12 82.96 -129.10
CA SER A 24 -70.79 81.66 -128.91
C SER A 24 -70.54 81.08 -127.52
N ASN A 25 -69.34 81.28 -126.96
CA ASN A 25 -68.94 80.78 -125.65
C ASN A 25 -69.67 81.50 -124.51
N THR A 26 -70.32 80.72 -123.64
CA THR A 26 -70.86 81.15 -122.34
C THR A 26 -69.84 80.89 -121.24
N LEU A 27 -69.44 81.94 -120.53
CA LEU A 27 -68.53 81.85 -119.39
C LEU A 27 -69.38 81.79 -118.11
N LYS A 28 -69.39 80.62 -117.46
CA LYS A 28 -70.37 80.25 -116.41
C LYS A 28 -70.00 80.68 -114.99
N HIS A 29 -69.05 81.59 -114.85
CA HIS A 29 -68.59 82.06 -113.55
C HIS A 29 -67.89 83.40 -113.67
N VAL A 30 -67.99 84.24 -112.65
CA VAL A 30 -67.21 85.47 -112.57
C VAL A 30 -66.51 85.55 -111.23
N GLU A 31 -65.22 85.76 -111.28
CA GLU A 31 -64.41 86.03 -110.11
C GLU A 31 -63.99 87.50 -110.13
N LEU A 32 -64.21 88.17 -109.00
CA LEU A 32 -63.68 89.48 -108.75
C LEU A 32 -62.36 89.30 -108.00
N ARG A 33 -61.26 89.71 -108.63
CA ARG A 33 -59.92 89.68 -108.04
C ARG A 33 -59.36 91.07 -107.87
N LEU A 34 -58.46 91.23 -106.90
CA LEU A 34 -57.57 92.38 -106.84
C LEU A 34 -56.54 92.25 -107.97
N ALA A 35 -56.27 93.33 -108.68
CA ALA A 35 -55.37 93.31 -109.83
C ALA A 35 -53.92 92.94 -109.48
N ASP A 36 -53.51 93.14 -108.21
CA ASP A 36 -52.18 92.80 -107.72
C ASP A 36 -52.04 91.32 -107.28
N SER A 37 -53.14 90.59 -107.08
CA SER A 37 -53.12 89.20 -106.58
C SER A 37 -52.64 88.17 -107.60
N ASP A 38 -52.68 88.49 -108.91
CA ASP A 38 -52.16 87.59 -109.96
C ASP A 38 -50.61 87.64 -110.08
N LYS A 39 -49.91 88.55 -109.39
CA LYS A 39 -48.42 88.59 -109.36
C LYS A 39 -47.79 87.49 -108.49
N GLU A 40 -48.51 86.92 -107.54
CA GLU A 40 -47.98 85.87 -106.64
C GLU A 40 -48.27 84.44 -107.10
N ASN A 41 -49.01 84.25 -108.20
CA ASN A 41 -49.35 82.91 -108.72
C ASN A 41 -49.05 82.73 -110.23
N ALA A 42 -48.21 83.58 -110.83
CA ALA A 42 -47.62 83.26 -112.13
C ALA A 42 -46.55 82.16 -111.94
N PRO A 43 -46.59 81.03 -112.69
CA PRO A 43 -45.50 80.07 -112.65
C PRO A 43 -44.25 80.76 -113.18
N THR A 44 -43.19 80.74 -112.38
CA THR A 44 -41.90 81.34 -112.68
C THR A 44 -41.32 80.71 -113.95
N SER A 45 -41.58 81.30 -115.12
CA SER A 45 -40.82 81.02 -116.33
C SER A 45 -40.82 82.20 -117.30
N GLY A 46 -39.63 82.73 -117.62
CA GLY A 46 -39.39 83.45 -118.86
C GLY A 46 -39.18 84.97 -118.74
N ASN A 47 -37.93 85.38 -118.93
CA ASN A 47 -37.40 86.74 -119.06
C ASN A 47 -38.26 87.71 -119.89
N HIS A 48 -38.52 88.92 -119.36
CA HIS A 48 -38.42 90.20 -120.09
C HIS A 48 -38.42 91.38 -119.10
N THR A 49 -37.68 92.42 -119.47
CA THR A 49 -37.29 93.65 -118.73
C THR A 49 -38.44 94.44 -118.09
N LEU A 50 -38.30 94.70 -116.78
CA LEU A 50 -39.13 95.58 -115.95
C LEU A 50 -38.81 97.06 -116.19
N THR A 51 -39.23 97.62 -117.33
CA THR A 51 -39.19 99.08 -117.56
C THR A 51 -40.38 99.59 -118.37
N HIS A 52 -41.59 99.24 -117.96
CA HIS A 52 -42.80 100.02 -118.21
C HIS A 52 -43.92 99.36 -117.42
N LEU A 53 -44.40 99.96 -116.31
CA LEU A 53 -45.72 99.69 -115.68
C LEU A 53 -45.91 100.41 -114.34
N ALA A 54 -45.05 101.39 -114.01
CA ALA A 54 -45.36 102.44 -113.02
C ALA A 54 -46.55 103.34 -113.44
N ALA A 55 -47.22 103.06 -114.57
CA ALA A 55 -48.36 103.82 -115.09
C ALA A 55 -49.75 103.16 -114.91
N CYS A 56 -49.87 102.02 -114.23
CA CYS A 56 -51.17 101.32 -114.06
C CYS A 56 -51.75 101.26 -112.63
N ALA A 57 -51.19 102.01 -111.68
CA ALA A 57 -51.64 102.05 -110.26
C ALA A 57 -53.05 102.62 -110.01
N LYS A 58 -53.86 102.83 -111.06
CA LYS A 58 -55.27 103.30 -110.96
C LYS A 58 -56.31 102.17 -111.16
N LYS A 59 -55.91 100.90 -111.28
CA LYS A 59 -56.82 99.77 -111.63
C LYS A 59 -56.83 98.69 -110.54
N LYS A 60 -57.62 98.87 -109.47
CA LYS A 60 -57.58 97.98 -108.27
C LYS A 60 -58.29 96.63 -108.44
N TYR A 61 -59.37 96.55 -109.24
CA TYR A 61 -60.20 95.34 -109.35
C TYR A 61 -60.37 94.87 -110.79
N VAL A 62 -60.36 93.54 -110.98
CA VAL A 62 -60.54 92.84 -112.25
C VAL A 62 -61.68 91.84 -112.13
N LEU A 63 -62.59 91.84 -113.10
CA LEU A 63 -63.58 90.79 -113.28
C LEU A 63 -63.04 89.76 -114.25
N ARG A 64 -62.78 88.55 -113.78
CA ARG A 64 -62.44 87.40 -114.61
C ARG A 64 -63.70 86.60 -114.89
N PHE A 65 -64.14 86.60 -116.13
CA PHE A 65 -65.26 85.78 -116.59
C PHE A 65 -64.71 84.43 -117.05
N GLY A 66 -65.14 83.32 -116.46
CA GLY A 66 -64.64 81.96 -116.73
C GLY A 66 -63.72 81.43 -115.62
N GLY A 67 -63.22 80.20 -115.79
CA GLY A 67 -62.26 79.57 -114.86
C GLY A 67 -60.80 79.72 -115.30
N ASP A 68 -59.85 79.23 -114.48
CA ASP A 68 -58.40 79.47 -114.62
C ASP A 68 -57.77 79.07 -115.98
N LYS A 69 -58.46 78.31 -116.83
CA LYS A 69 -57.95 77.83 -118.13
C LYS A 69 -58.55 78.51 -119.38
N ALA A 70 -59.65 79.28 -119.25
CA ALA A 70 -60.33 79.92 -120.38
C ALA A 70 -61.12 81.17 -119.92
N GLY A 71 -60.41 82.11 -119.30
CA GLY A 71 -60.99 83.34 -118.75
C GLY A 71 -60.89 84.54 -119.70
N SER A 72 -61.87 85.44 -119.65
CA SER A 72 -61.80 86.77 -120.25
C SER A 72 -61.88 87.82 -119.16
N ASP A 73 -60.88 88.70 -119.11
CA ASP A 73 -60.75 89.68 -118.04
C ASP A 73 -61.27 91.06 -118.48
N MET A 74 -62.04 91.70 -117.59
CA MET A 74 -62.49 93.08 -117.76
C MET A 74 -62.13 93.89 -116.52
N HIS A 75 -61.29 94.91 -116.71
CA HIS A 75 -60.91 95.81 -115.63
C HIS A 75 -62.08 96.69 -115.23
N LEU A 76 -62.32 96.80 -113.93
CA LEU A 76 -63.44 97.61 -113.41
C LEU A 76 -63.33 99.10 -113.83
N SER A 77 -62.11 99.62 -113.94
CA SER A 77 -61.81 100.98 -114.42
C SER A 77 -62.20 101.25 -115.88
N HIS A 78 -62.34 100.19 -116.68
CA HIS A 78 -62.70 100.27 -118.08
C HIS A 78 -64.22 100.18 -118.30
N VAL A 79 -65.00 99.83 -117.27
CA VAL A 79 -66.46 99.81 -117.36
C VAL A 79 -67.00 101.23 -117.56
N LYS A 80 -67.49 101.50 -118.77
CA LYS A 80 -68.11 102.75 -119.20
C LYS A 80 -69.51 102.87 -118.59
N ALA A 81 -70.38 101.89 -118.88
CA ALA A 81 -71.77 101.88 -118.45
C ALA A 81 -72.20 100.50 -117.95
N ILE A 82 -73.15 100.49 -117.03
CA ILE A 82 -73.79 99.28 -116.52
C ILE A 82 -75.29 99.44 -116.77
N PHE A 83 -75.82 98.63 -117.68
CA PHE A 83 -77.24 98.66 -118.05
C PHE A 83 -78.00 97.67 -117.18
N GLY A 84 -78.60 98.20 -116.11
CA GLY A 84 -79.34 97.44 -115.11
C GLY A 84 -80.84 97.25 -115.37
N LYS A 85 -81.37 97.75 -116.49
CA LYS A 85 -82.83 97.84 -116.74
C LYS A 85 -83.56 96.49 -116.61
N PHE A 86 -82.88 95.39 -116.95
CA PHE A 86 -83.44 94.03 -116.96
C PHE A 86 -82.90 93.13 -115.83
N VAL A 87 -82.32 93.69 -114.76
CA VAL A 87 -81.71 92.88 -113.68
C VAL A 87 -82.74 92.06 -112.91
N ARG A 88 -83.98 92.55 -112.78
CA ARG A 88 -85.10 91.78 -112.21
C ARG A 88 -85.46 90.55 -113.06
N GLU A 89 -85.15 90.57 -114.36
CA GLU A 89 -85.28 89.43 -115.27
C GLU A 89 -84.01 88.57 -115.33
N GLY A 90 -83.00 88.83 -114.49
CA GLY A 90 -81.74 88.08 -114.49
C GLY A 90 -80.82 88.43 -115.66
N LYS A 91 -80.95 89.62 -116.24
CA LYS A 91 -80.09 90.10 -117.34
C LYS A 91 -79.39 91.41 -116.96
N LEU A 92 -78.09 91.45 -117.15
CA LEU A 92 -77.25 92.62 -116.89
C LEU A 92 -76.32 92.82 -118.09
N THR A 93 -76.19 94.05 -118.59
CA THR A 93 -75.20 94.35 -119.63
C THR A 93 -74.16 95.31 -119.09
N ILE A 94 -72.89 94.95 -119.24
CA ILE A 94 -71.75 95.77 -118.80
C ILE A 94 -71.01 96.21 -120.05
N GLU A 95 -70.86 97.51 -120.27
CA GLU A 95 -70.16 98.05 -121.44
C GLU A 95 -68.82 98.65 -121.03
N ASP A 96 -67.77 98.27 -121.75
CA ASP A 96 -66.42 98.82 -121.64
C ASP A 96 -66.30 100.15 -122.45
N LYS A 97 -65.37 101.02 -122.08
CA LYS A 97 -64.90 102.20 -122.82
C LYS A 97 -64.48 101.87 -124.26
N SER A 98 -64.05 100.65 -124.53
CA SER A 98 -63.77 100.15 -125.89
C SER A 98 -65.01 99.69 -126.66
N ASN A 99 -66.23 100.00 -126.18
CA ASN A 99 -67.53 99.59 -126.74
C ASN A 99 -67.73 98.06 -126.83
N VAL A 100 -67.04 97.29 -125.98
CA VAL A 100 -67.29 95.87 -125.79
C VAL A 100 -68.40 95.70 -124.76
N LYS A 101 -69.46 94.95 -125.09
CA LYS A 101 -70.58 94.69 -124.19
C LYS A 101 -70.51 93.27 -123.65
N VAL A 102 -70.58 93.10 -122.34
CA VAL A 102 -70.72 91.79 -121.68
C VAL A 102 -72.18 91.61 -121.30
N LEU A 103 -72.82 90.67 -121.97
CA LEU A 103 -74.19 90.23 -121.72
C LEU A 103 -74.14 89.16 -120.64
N VAL A 104 -74.54 89.52 -119.43
CA VAL A 104 -74.57 88.63 -118.27
C VAL A 104 -76.00 88.15 -118.04
N LYS A 105 -76.19 86.84 -117.95
CA LYS A 105 -77.42 86.18 -117.52
C LYS A 105 -77.16 85.41 -116.24
N ALA A 106 -77.98 85.61 -115.21
CA ALA A 106 -77.87 84.85 -113.97
C ALA A 106 -79.22 84.84 -113.25
N SER A 107 -79.28 84.27 -112.04
CA SER A 107 -80.44 84.48 -111.18
C SER A 107 -80.61 85.98 -110.90
N PRO A 108 -81.84 86.50 -110.74
CA PRO A 108 -82.06 87.92 -110.44
C PRO A 108 -81.29 88.39 -109.19
N ALA A 109 -81.11 87.50 -108.20
CA ALA A 109 -80.30 87.75 -107.02
C ALA A 109 -78.82 87.90 -107.37
N GLU A 110 -78.24 87.00 -108.18
CA GLU A 110 -76.84 87.07 -108.61
C GLU A 110 -76.57 88.27 -109.53
N CYS A 111 -77.47 88.58 -110.49
CA CYS A 111 -77.34 89.79 -111.30
C CYS A 111 -77.43 91.07 -110.46
N SER A 112 -78.29 91.09 -109.43
CA SER A 112 -78.38 92.21 -108.49
C SER A 112 -77.13 92.30 -107.60
N ARG A 113 -76.60 91.17 -107.13
CA ARG A 113 -75.35 91.10 -106.35
C ARG A 113 -74.18 91.58 -107.18
N LEU A 114 -74.03 91.12 -108.42
CA LEU A 114 -72.98 91.57 -109.32
C LEU A 114 -73.14 93.07 -109.60
N MET A 115 -74.33 93.52 -110.03
CA MET A 115 -74.58 94.94 -110.30
C MET A 115 -74.28 95.83 -109.08
N LYS A 116 -74.76 95.45 -107.88
CA LYS A 116 -74.49 96.17 -106.64
C LYS A 116 -73.00 96.20 -106.34
N THR A 117 -72.29 95.08 -106.53
CA THR A 117 -70.84 95.01 -106.34
C THR A 117 -70.11 95.95 -107.30
N LEU A 118 -70.44 95.93 -108.59
CA LEU A 118 -69.80 96.80 -109.58
C LEU A 118 -70.06 98.29 -109.30
N THR A 119 -71.29 98.63 -108.91
CA THR A 119 -71.68 100.01 -108.57
C THR A 119 -71.01 100.47 -107.27
N THR A 120 -70.98 99.63 -106.23
CA THR A 120 -70.32 99.92 -104.94
C THR A 120 -68.82 100.11 -105.13
N LEU A 121 -68.16 99.27 -105.92
CA LEU A 121 -66.73 99.39 -106.18
C LEU A 121 -66.37 100.59 -107.08
N LYS A 122 -67.29 101.08 -107.91
CA LYS A 122 -67.07 102.27 -108.75
C LYS A 122 -67.33 103.59 -108.01
N GLY A 123 -68.20 103.60 -107.00
CA GLY A 123 -68.68 104.84 -106.37
C GLY A 123 -68.44 105.00 -104.87
N ALA A 124 -68.21 103.93 -104.10
CA ALA A 124 -68.08 104.02 -102.64
C ALA A 124 -66.63 104.32 -102.18
N SER A 125 -66.45 104.80 -100.94
CA SER A 125 -65.12 105.00 -100.34
C SER A 125 -64.38 103.67 -100.13
N PRO A 126 -63.02 103.66 -100.09
CA PRO A 126 -62.24 102.43 -99.94
C PRO A 126 -62.62 101.57 -98.71
N SER A 127 -62.96 102.21 -97.59
CA SER A 127 -63.41 101.52 -96.37
C SER A 127 -64.77 100.84 -96.56
N SER A 128 -65.71 101.50 -97.23
CA SER A 128 -67.04 100.94 -97.56
C SER A 128 -66.94 99.83 -98.59
N GLN A 129 -66.02 99.94 -99.55
CA GLN A 129 -65.72 98.87 -100.50
C GLN A 129 -65.22 97.62 -99.78
N HIS A 130 -64.25 97.77 -98.84
CA HIS A 130 -63.70 96.65 -98.08
C HIS A 130 -64.74 95.98 -97.18
N ALA A 131 -65.55 96.77 -96.46
CA ALA A 131 -66.63 96.24 -95.63
C ALA A 131 -67.67 95.46 -96.44
N TYR A 132 -68.03 95.97 -97.63
CA TYR A 132 -68.95 95.28 -98.54
C TYR A 132 -68.36 93.97 -99.09
N LEU A 133 -67.10 93.99 -99.54
CA LEU A 133 -66.41 92.81 -100.04
C LEU A 133 -66.26 91.73 -98.95
N ALA A 134 -65.96 92.10 -97.71
CA ALA A 134 -65.92 91.17 -96.58
C ALA A 134 -67.29 90.54 -96.26
N SER A 135 -68.39 91.20 -96.62
CA SER A 135 -69.75 90.67 -96.46
C SER A 135 -70.19 89.74 -97.61
N LEU A 136 -69.42 89.65 -98.70
CA LEU A 136 -69.75 88.78 -99.82
C LEU A 136 -69.44 87.33 -99.48
N THR A 137 -70.46 86.49 -99.55
CA THR A 137 -70.28 85.04 -99.51
C THR A 137 -69.85 84.50 -100.87
N PRO A 138 -68.99 83.45 -100.91
CA PRO A 138 -68.66 82.76 -102.14
C PRO A 138 -69.91 82.18 -102.82
N CYS A 139 -69.85 81.94 -104.12
CA CYS A 139 -70.96 81.28 -104.80
C CYS A 139 -71.19 79.85 -104.24
N PRO A 140 -72.43 79.31 -104.34
CA PRO A 140 -72.80 78.04 -103.72
C PRO A 140 -71.89 76.86 -104.12
N LYS A 141 -71.40 76.85 -105.37
CA LYS A 141 -70.50 75.81 -105.88
C LYS A 141 -69.13 75.83 -105.19
N CYS A 142 -68.58 77.01 -104.87
CA CYS A 142 -67.27 77.12 -104.23
C CYS A 142 -67.31 76.82 -102.72
N ALA A 143 -68.40 77.15 -102.03
CA ALA A 143 -68.58 76.86 -100.61
C ALA A 143 -68.52 75.35 -100.30
N SER A 144 -69.13 74.52 -101.16
CA SER A 144 -69.17 73.05 -100.99
C SER A 144 -67.81 72.34 -101.12
N LYS A 145 -66.87 72.89 -101.91
CA LYS A 145 -65.53 72.30 -102.06
C LYS A 145 -64.64 72.57 -100.85
N LEU A 146 -64.77 73.74 -100.24
CA LEU A 146 -64.00 74.15 -99.06
C LEU A 146 -64.31 73.29 -97.83
N SER A 147 -65.58 72.97 -97.58
CA SER A 147 -65.99 72.12 -96.46
C SER A 147 -65.38 70.71 -96.54
N ALA A 148 -65.44 70.06 -97.70
CA ALA A 148 -64.88 68.72 -97.91
C ALA A 148 -63.36 68.66 -97.68
N THR A 149 -62.62 69.72 -98.05
CA THR A 149 -61.17 69.78 -97.80
C THR A 149 -60.81 69.95 -96.33
N LYS A 150 -61.65 70.67 -95.58
CA LYS A 150 -61.47 70.92 -94.14
C LYS A 150 -61.69 69.63 -93.34
N GLU A 151 -62.74 68.88 -93.64
CA GLU A 151 -63.03 67.59 -92.99
C GLU A 151 -61.90 66.58 -93.16
N LYS A 152 -61.30 66.49 -94.36
CA LYS A 152 -60.19 65.57 -94.63
C LYS A 152 -58.90 65.92 -93.88
N LEU A 153 -58.66 67.21 -93.59
CA LEU A 153 -57.51 67.65 -92.79
C LEU A 153 -57.76 67.41 -91.29
N GLU A 154 -58.97 67.64 -90.81
CA GLU A 154 -59.36 67.34 -89.44
C GLU A 154 -59.31 65.84 -89.14
N GLU A 155 -59.72 64.99 -90.09
CA GLU A 155 -59.60 63.53 -89.96
C GLU A 155 -58.13 63.07 -89.89
N ARG A 156 -57.24 63.68 -90.68
CA ARG A 156 -55.80 63.41 -90.61
C ARG A 156 -55.19 63.85 -89.28
N ALA A 157 -55.58 65.04 -88.78
CA ALA A 157 -55.13 65.54 -87.49
C ALA A 157 -55.57 64.65 -86.31
N ARG A 158 -56.80 64.10 -86.37
CA ARG A 158 -57.29 63.14 -85.37
C ARG A 158 -56.50 61.83 -85.38
N LYS A 159 -56.15 61.31 -86.56
CA LYS A 159 -55.33 60.09 -86.68
C LYS A 159 -53.90 60.28 -86.16
N THR A 160 -53.28 61.44 -86.40
CA THR A 160 -51.95 61.73 -85.86
C THR A 160 -51.98 61.90 -84.34
N ALA A 161 -52.98 62.60 -83.80
CA ALA A 161 -53.15 62.75 -82.35
C ALA A 161 -53.38 61.41 -81.65
N ALA A 162 -54.20 60.52 -82.23
CA ALA A 162 -54.42 59.18 -81.69
C ALA A 162 -53.13 58.33 -81.69
N ALA A 163 -52.34 58.39 -82.76
CA ALA A 163 -51.06 57.67 -82.84
C ALA A 163 -50.00 58.23 -81.87
N GLU A 164 -50.01 59.54 -81.59
CA GLU A 164 -49.14 60.14 -80.58
C GLU A 164 -49.52 59.71 -79.17
N LEU A 165 -50.82 59.59 -78.87
CA LEU A 165 -51.33 59.16 -77.58
C LEU A 165 -51.00 57.68 -77.31
N GLU A 166 -51.18 56.81 -78.32
CA GLU A 166 -50.77 55.40 -78.25
C GLU A 166 -49.26 55.24 -78.03
N ARG A 167 -48.43 56.06 -78.69
CA ARG A 167 -46.98 56.08 -78.47
C ARG A 167 -46.60 56.54 -77.06
N ALA A 168 -47.29 57.54 -76.52
CA ALA A 168 -47.08 58.02 -75.16
C ALA A 168 -47.49 56.98 -74.10
N GLU A 169 -48.61 56.29 -74.32
CA GLU A 169 -49.07 55.19 -73.46
C GLU A 169 -48.09 54.00 -73.48
N ALA A 170 -47.56 53.63 -74.65
CA ALA A 170 -46.56 52.58 -74.77
C ALA A 170 -45.22 52.93 -74.08
N GLU A 171 -44.82 54.21 -74.11
CA GLU A 171 -43.65 54.72 -73.37
C GLU A 171 -43.88 54.66 -71.85
N LEU A 172 -45.04 55.08 -71.37
CA LEU A 172 -45.41 54.99 -69.95
C LEU A 172 -45.49 53.54 -69.47
N ALA A 173 -46.02 52.62 -70.28
CA ALA A 173 -46.04 51.19 -69.96
C ALA A 173 -44.62 50.61 -69.85
N LYS A 174 -43.71 51.01 -70.74
CA LYS A 174 -42.29 50.62 -70.65
C LYS A 174 -41.62 51.18 -69.40
N LYS A 175 -41.91 52.44 -69.02
CA LYS A 175 -41.39 53.04 -67.78
C LYS A 175 -41.89 52.32 -66.54
N ARG A 176 -43.20 52.07 -66.44
CA ARG A 176 -43.80 51.29 -65.34
C ARG A 176 -43.18 49.90 -65.22
N LYS A 177 -42.95 49.21 -66.34
CA LYS A 177 -42.28 47.90 -66.33
C LYS A 177 -40.84 47.98 -65.85
N ARG A 178 -40.09 49.02 -66.23
CA ARG A 178 -38.71 49.22 -65.74
C ARG A 178 -38.70 49.52 -64.24
N GLU A 179 -39.57 50.41 -63.77
CA GLU A 179 -39.74 50.74 -62.35
C GLU A 179 -40.15 49.51 -61.53
N GLU A 180 -41.04 48.67 -62.04
CA GLU A 180 -41.43 47.41 -61.39
C GLU A 180 -40.23 46.45 -61.28
N THR A 181 -39.45 46.26 -62.35
CA THR A 181 -38.23 45.43 -62.26
C THR A 181 -37.15 46.03 -61.36
N GLU A 182 -37.09 47.34 -61.25
CA GLU A 182 -36.16 48.03 -60.34
C GLU A 182 -36.62 47.87 -58.89
N ARG A 183 -37.91 48.02 -58.62
CA ARG A 183 -38.52 47.77 -57.31
C ARG A 183 -38.33 46.31 -56.87
N GLU A 184 -38.54 45.34 -57.76
CA GLU A 184 -38.26 43.93 -57.47
C GLU A 184 -36.79 43.69 -57.13
N ARG A 185 -35.85 44.34 -57.85
CA ARG A 185 -34.41 44.25 -57.55
C ARG A 185 -34.07 44.91 -56.22
N GLU A 186 -34.68 46.05 -55.88
CA GLU A 186 -34.49 46.72 -54.59
C GLU A 186 -35.10 45.92 -53.43
N GLU A 187 -36.29 45.36 -53.61
CA GLU A 187 -36.90 44.43 -52.65
C GLU A 187 -36.01 43.19 -52.47
N GLN A 188 -35.44 42.64 -53.55
CA GLN A 188 -34.53 41.50 -53.47
C GLN A 188 -33.21 41.88 -52.78
N LYS A 189 -32.67 43.08 -53.00
CA LYS A 189 -31.49 43.60 -52.28
C LYS A 189 -31.81 43.82 -50.80
N SER A 190 -32.97 44.41 -50.48
CA SER A 190 -33.43 44.65 -49.11
C SER A 190 -33.60 43.33 -48.35
N ARG A 191 -34.21 42.31 -48.96
CA ARG A 191 -34.29 40.95 -48.40
C ARG A 191 -32.92 40.35 -48.12
N LYS A 192 -31.97 40.46 -49.07
CA LYS A 192 -30.60 39.98 -48.88
C LYS A 192 -29.90 40.69 -47.71
N VAL A 193 -30.01 42.01 -47.64
CA VAL A 193 -29.44 42.80 -46.53
C VAL A 193 -30.08 42.43 -45.20
N SER A 194 -31.40 42.21 -45.16
CA SER A 194 -32.11 41.76 -43.97
C SER A 194 -31.67 40.35 -43.54
N ASP A 195 -31.50 39.42 -44.48
CA ASP A 195 -31.02 38.07 -44.19
C ASP A 195 -29.56 38.06 -43.71
N ASP A 196 -28.70 38.88 -44.32
CA ASP A 196 -27.30 39.01 -43.91
C ASP A 196 -27.19 39.67 -42.53
N LEU A 197 -28.05 40.64 -42.21
CA LEU A 197 -28.14 41.23 -40.87
C LEU A 197 -28.58 40.18 -39.83
N ARG A 198 -29.61 39.39 -40.14
CA ARG A 198 -30.06 38.30 -39.27
C ARG A 198 -28.95 37.27 -39.04
N ARG A 199 -28.23 36.85 -40.07
CA ARG A 199 -27.06 35.95 -39.91
C ARG A 199 -25.97 36.59 -39.05
N ALA A 200 -25.73 37.89 -39.20
CA ALA A 200 -24.74 38.59 -38.40
C ALA A 200 -25.15 38.66 -36.91
N GLU A 201 -26.43 38.85 -36.61
CA GLU A 201 -26.99 38.80 -35.26
C GLU A 201 -26.91 37.40 -34.66
N GLU A 202 -27.29 36.36 -35.42
CA GLU A 202 -27.16 34.96 -35.00
C GLU A 202 -25.69 34.59 -34.70
N MET A 203 -24.75 35.03 -35.54
CA MET A 203 -23.31 34.82 -35.31
C MET A 203 -22.80 35.56 -34.06
N ARG A 204 -23.31 36.76 -33.78
CA ARG A 204 -22.98 37.51 -32.54
C ARG A 204 -23.54 36.81 -31.31
N ALA A 205 -24.80 36.38 -31.35
CA ALA A 205 -25.43 35.63 -30.27
C ALA A 205 -24.70 34.30 -30.01
N ALA A 206 -24.34 33.56 -31.06
CA ALA A 206 -23.56 32.33 -30.94
C ALA A 206 -22.17 32.58 -30.32
N LYS A 207 -21.50 33.68 -30.70
CA LYS A 207 -20.20 34.06 -30.12
C LYS A 207 -20.32 34.47 -28.65
N GLU A 208 -21.40 35.16 -28.28
CA GLU A 208 -21.68 35.55 -26.89
C GLU A 208 -21.99 34.33 -26.03
N ALA A 209 -22.85 33.42 -26.51
CA ALA A 209 -23.13 32.14 -25.86
C ALA A 209 -21.83 31.32 -25.65
N ALA A 210 -20.99 31.20 -26.69
CA ALA A 210 -19.71 30.51 -26.57
C ALA A 210 -18.76 31.18 -25.56
N ARG A 211 -18.78 32.52 -25.44
CA ARG A 211 -18.01 33.23 -24.42
C ARG A 211 -18.54 32.95 -23.01
N ALA A 212 -19.85 32.94 -22.83
CA ALA A 212 -20.48 32.61 -21.56
C ALA A 212 -20.15 31.18 -21.12
N ASP A 213 -20.17 30.21 -22.05
CA ASP A 213 -19.78 28.82 -21.78
C ASP A 213 -18.30 28.70 -21.39
N VAL A 214 -17.40 29.41 -22.09
CA VAL A 214 -15.97 29.46 -21.74
C VAL A 214 -15.77 30.08 -20.35
N GLU A 215 -16.50 31.13 -20.01
CA GLU A 215 -16.40 31.76 -18.70
C GLU A 215 -16.94 30.85 -17.58
N ALA A 216 -18.07 30.17 -17.83
CA ALA A 216 -18.64 29.20 -16.91
C ALA A 216 -17.71 28.02 -16.66
N THR A 217 -17.11 27.45 -17.71
CA THR A 217 -16.11 26.38 -17.60
C THR A 217 -14.84 26.86 -16.88
N THR A 218 -14.38 28.08 -17.15
CA THR A 218 -13.23 28.68 -16.44
C THR A 218 -13.52 28.82 -14.95
N ARG A 219 -14.72 29.28 -14.57
CA ARG A 219 -15.15 29.36 -13.16
C ARG A 219 -15.24 27.99 -12.50
N ALA A 220 -15.75 26.98 -13.21
CA ALA A 220 -15.82 25.60 -12.71
C ALA A 220 -14.41 25.03 -12.45
N VAL A 221 -13.49 25.18 -13.41
CA VAL A 221 -12.09 24.75 -13.26
C VAL A 221 -11.39 25.52 -12.13
N ALA A 222 -11.63 26.82 -11.98
CA ALA A 222 -11.08 27.60 -10.87
C ALA A 222 -11.59 27.11 -9.50
N SER A 223 -12.88 26.75 -9.41
CA SER A 223 -13.45 26.18 -8.18
C SER A 223 -12.87 24.80 -7.87
N GLU A 224 -12.77 23.93 -8.87
CA GLU A 224 -12.21 22.59 -8.71
C GLU A 224 -10.72 22.62 -8.31
N THR A 225 -9.94 23.52 -8.94
CA THR A 225 -8.53 23.72 -8.57
C THR A 225 -8.36 24.28 -7.16
N ALA A 226 -9.28 25.15 -6.69
CA ALA A 226 -9.29 25.60 -5.31
C ALA A 226 -9.63 24.47 -4.33
N ALA A 227 -10.63 23.63 -4.65
CA ALA A 227 -10.98 22.45 -3.85
C ALA A 227 -9.81 21.45 -3.78
N ALA A 228 -9.15 21.18 -4.91
CA ALA A 228 -7.99 20.29 -4.97
C ALA A 228 -6.80 20.83 -4.15
N ARG A 229 -6.60 22.15 -4.09
CA ARG A 229 -5.58 22.76 -3.22
C ARG A 229 -5.91 22.54 -1.74
N LEU A 230 -7.15 22.75 -1.34
CA LEU A 230 -7.59 22.51 0.04
C LEU A 230 -7.39 21.04 0.44
N GLU A 231 -7.77 20.10 -0.42
CA GLU A 231 -7.54 18.67 -0.16
C GLU A 231 -6.05 18.31 -0.07
N ARG A 232 -5.22 18.89 -0.94
CA ARG A 232 -3.76 18.70 -0.85
C ARG A 232 -3.18 19.25 0.46
N ASP A 233 -3.66 20.41 0.91
CA ASP A 233 -3.19 21.01 2.16
C ASP A 233 -3.66 20.17 3.36
N LYS A 234 -4.91 19.66 3.37
CA LYS A 234 -5.37 18.68 4.37
C LYS A 234 -4.51 17.41 4.39
N LEU A 235 -4.16 16.87 3.22
CA LEU A 235 -3.30 15.69 3.12
C LEU A 235 -1.87 15.97 3.61
N ARG A 236 -1.36 17.18 3.41
CA ARG A 236 -0.06 17.60 3.95
C ARG A 236 -0.11 17.65 5.48
N ASP A 237 -1.13 18.29 6.04
CA ASP A 237 -1.27 18.42 7.49
C ASP A 237 -1.48 17.04 8.15
N ALA A 238 -2.30 16.16 7.55
CA ALA A 238 -2.46 14.77 7.99
C ALA A 238 -1.15 13.96 7.90
N LYS A 239 -0.32 14.21 6.88
CA LYS A 239 1.00 13.58 6.76
C LYS A 239 1.94 14.05 7.88
N GLU A 240 1.91 15.33 8.21
CA GLU A 240 2.68 15.90 9.32
C GLU A 240 2.24 15.31 10.66
N GLU A 241 0.93 15.22 10.91
CA GLU A 241 0.36 14.58 12.11
C GLU A 241 0.81 13.11 12.23
N VAL A 242 0.73 12.32 11.17
CA VAL A 242 1.20 10.92 11.17
C VAL A 242 2.71 10.85 11.40
N SER A 243 3.49 11.79 10.87
CA SER A 243 4.93 11.87 11.11
C SER A 243 5.24 12.17 12.58
N GLU A 244 4.50 13.09 13.21
CA GLU A 244 4.64 13.38 14.64
C GLU A 244 4.24 12.19 15.50
N GLN A 245 3.12 11.53 15.21
CA GLN A 245 2.71 10.30 15.90
C GLN A 245 3.78 9.21 15.83
N ARG A 246 4.42 9.03 14.66
CA ARG A 246 5.54 8.07 14.52
C ARG A 246 6.75 8.46 15.37
N ARG A 247 7.06 9.75 15.51
CA ARG A 247 8.17 10.23 16.37
C ARG A 247 7.84 10.00 17.84
N LEU A 248 6.61 10.28 18.27
CA LEU A 248 6.15 10.02 19.63
C LEU A 248 6.21 8.52 19.96
N LEU A 249 5.70 7.66 19.07
CA LEU A 249 5.77 6.21 19.25
C LEU A 249 7.22 5.69 19.26
N ALA A 250 8.12 6.28 18.46
CA ALA A 250 9.53 5.91 18.49
C ALA A 250 10.20 6.31 19.82
N ALA A 251 9.87 7.50 20.34
CA ALA A 251 10.35 7.95 21.65
C ALA A 251 9.81 7.07 22.78
N GLU A 252 8.52 6.71 22.75
CA GLU A 252 7.90 5.80 23.72
C GLU A 252 8.56 4.42 23.70
N LYS A 253 8.80 3.85 22.51
CA LYS A 253 9.52 2.58 22.38
C LYS A 253 10.94 2.66 22.97
N SER A 254 11.67 3.73 22.68
CA SER A 254 13.00 3.93 23.24
C SER A 254 12.98 4.07 24.76
N ALA A 255 11.94 4.71 25.33
CA ALA A 255 11.76 4.81 26.78
C ALA A 255 11.47 3.45 27.40
N LEU A 256 10.53 2.69 26.83
CA LEU A 256 10.20 1.33 27.28
C LEU A 256 11.40 0.38 27.17
N GLU A 257 12.21 0.47 26.12
CA GLU A 257 13.46 -0.30 26.00
C GLU A 257 14.46 0.06 27.10
N SER A 258 14.54 1.33 27.51
CA SER A 258 15.39 1.74 28.64
C SER A 258 14.88 1.20 29.97
N GLU A 259 13.56 1.27 30.22
CA GLU A 259 12.93 0.71 31.41
C GLU A 259 13.11 -0.81 31.48
N GLN A 260 12.99 -1.51 30.35
CA GLN A 260 13.25 -2.96 30.28
C GLN A 260 14.69 -3.30 30.68
N ARG A 261 15.68 -2.54 30.19
CA ARG A 261 17.09 -2.73 30.58
C ARG A 261 17.31 -2.46 32.05
N GLU A 262 16.65 -1.46 32.63
CA GLU A 262 16.74 -1.18 34.07
C GLU A 262 16.13 -2.33 34.90
N VAL A 263 14.98 -2.84 34.49
CA VAL A 263 14.35 -4.01 35.15
C VAL A 263 15.23 -5.25 35.04
N GLU A 264 15.84 -5.51 33.88
CA GLU A 264 16.79 -6.62 33.70
C GLU A 264 18.02 -6.45 34.59
N ALA A 265 18.56 -5.23 34.69
CA ALA A 265 19.67 -4.92 35.59
C ALA A 265 19.28 -5.16 37.06
N MET A 266 18.09 -4.75 37.48
CA MET A 266 17.59 -5.04 38.84
C MET A 266 17.41 -6.54 39.08
N ARG A 267 16.86 -7.28 38.12
CA ARG A 267 16.76 -8.74 38.21
C ARG A 267 18.13 -9.40 38.32
N GLY A 268 19.12 -8.92 37.58
CA GLY A 268 20.51 -9.36 37.68
C GLY A 268 21.12 -9.13 39.07
N LYS A 269 20.89 -7.94 39.66
CA LYS A 269 21.33 -7.62 41.03
C LYS A 269 20.68 -8.55 42.05
N ILE A 270 19.36 -8.70 42.01
CA ILE A 270 18.61 -9.60 42.91
C ILE A 270 19.12 -11.04 42.78
N ALA A 271 19.38 -11.51 41.55
CA ALA A 271 19.93 -12.85 41.34
C ALA A 271 21.34 -13.00 41.93
N SER A 272 22.19 -11.97 41.83
CA SER A 272 23.52 -11.98 42.44
C SER A 272 23.46 -11.98 43.97
N GLU A 273 22.59 -11.15 44.56
CA GLU A 273 22.36 -11.09 46.01
C GLU A 273 21.80 -12.41 46.55
N ARG A 274 20.91 -13.05 45.78
CA ARG A 274 20.38 -14.37 46.14
C ARG A 274 21.48 -15.43 46.17
N ARG A 275 22.40 -15.42 45.20
CA ARG A 275 23.55 -16.34 45.18
C ARG A 275 24.49 -16.08 46.36
N THR A 276 24.79 -14.82 46.68
CA THR A 276 25.64 -14.51 47.84
C THR A 276 24.97 -14.97 49.13
N ALA A 277 23.67 -14.71 49.31
CA ALA A 277 22.92 -15.18 50.48
C ALA A 277 22.89 -16.71 50.57
N GLU A 278 22.78 -17.42 49.44
CA GLU A 278 22.84 -18.88 49.39
C GLU A 278 24.21 -19.41 49.83
N THR A 279 25.31 -18.81 49.33
CA THR A 279 26.67 -19.18 49.78
C THR A 279 26.93 -18.85 51.25
N GLU A 280 26.34 -17.78 51.78
CA GLU A 280 26.42 -17.46 53.20
C GLU A 280 25.64 -18.47 54.05
N ARG A 281 24.46 -18.89 53.58
CA ARG A 281 23.68 -19.94 54.23
C ARG A 281 24.44 -21.26 54.28
N GLU A 282 25.05 -21.68 53.17
CA GLU A 282 25.89 -22.89 53.14
C GLU A 282 27.08 -22.80 54.10
N LYS A 283 27.73 -21.64 54.22
CA LYS A 283 28.80 -21.42 55.20
C LYS A 283 28.29 -21.53 56.64
N LEU A 284 27.13 -20.95 56.93
CA LEU A 284 26.51 -21.05 58.25
C LEU A 284 26.09 -22.48 58.58
N ASP A 285 25.54 -23.22 57.62
CA ASP A 285 25.20 -24.64 57.78
C ASP A 285 26.45 -25.48 58.05
N ALA A 286 27.55 -25.26 57.33
CA ALA A 286 28.82 -25.92 57.58
C ALA A 286 29.40 -25.59 58.97
N GLN A 287 29.30 -24.33 59.42
CA GLN A 287 29.69 -23.93 60.78
C GLN A 287 28.83 -24.61 61.84
N LEU A 288 27.52 -24.71 61.60
CA LEU A 288 26.60 -25.38 62.49
C LEU A 288 26.94 -26.87 62.62
N ASP A 289 27.22 -27.55 61.52
CA ASP A 289 27.59 -28.97 61.54
C ASP A 289 28.96 -29.21 62.19
N ALA A 290 29.93 -28.32 61.97
CA ALA A 290 31.19 -28.35 62.71
C ALA A 290 30.97 -28.13 64.22
N ALA A 291 30.08 -27.21 64.61
CA ALA A 291 29.71 -27.01 66.00
C ALA A 291 29.00 -28.24 66.61
N LYS A 292 28.11 -28.90 65.86
CA LYS A 292 27.49 -30.18 66.29
C LYS A 292 28.54 -31.27 66.47
N ALA A 293 29.49 -31.41 65.54
CA ALA A 293 30.55 -32.41 65.62
C ALA A 293 31.48 -32.18 66.83
N THR A 294 31.85 -30.91 67.09
CA THR A 294 32.63 -30.55 68.29
C THR A 294 31.84 -30.80 69.57
N ALA A 295 30.55 -30.49 69.62
CA ALA A 295 29.68 -30.80 70.76
C ALA A 295 29.60 -32.31 71.01
N ALA A 296 29.42 -33.13 69.98
CA ALA A 296 29.41 -34.59 70.09
C ALA A 296 30.77 -35.12 70.59
N SER A 297 31.88 -34.59 70.08
CA SER A 297 33.23 -34.94 70.55
C SER A 297 33.40 -34.59 72.02
N LEU A 298 32.99 -33.39 72.45
CA LEU A 298 33.03 -32.99 73.86
C LEU A 298 32.14 -33.88 74.74
N GLU A 299 30.98 -34.32 74.26
CA GLU A 299 30.15 -35.28 74.99
C GLU A 299 30.85 -36.63 75.16
N THR A 300 31.51 -37.15 74.11
CA THR A 300 32.29 -38.39 74.23
C THR A 300 33.47 -38.24 75.18
N ALA A 301 34.17 -37.10 75.14
CA ALA A 301 35.25 -36.78 76.06
C ALA A 301 34.74 -36.68 77.51
N ARG A 302 33.60 -36.02 77.73
CA ARG A 302 32.94 -35.95 79.05
C ARG A 302 32.61 -37.34 79.58
N ARG A 303 32.01 -38.21 78.76
CA ARG A 303 31.72 -39.60 79.14
C ARG A 303 33.00 -40.40 79.45
N ALA A 304 34.09 -40.14 78.74
CA ALA A 304 35.39 -40.76 79.03
C ALA A 304 35.94 -40.29 80.38
N VAL A 305 35.92 -38.99 80.65
CA VAL A 305 36.32 -38.41 81.95
C VAL A 305 35.44 -38.93 83.09
N GLU A 306 34.13 -39.03 82.90
CA GLU A 306 33.21 -39.62 83.89
C GLU A 306 33.57 -41.09 84.18
N LYS A 307 33.94 -41.88 83.17
CA LYS A 307 34.43 -43.26 83.34
C LYS A 307 35.77 -43.32 84.08
N GLU A 308 36.72 -42.46 83.74
CA GLU A 308 38.01 -42.37 84.43
C GLU A 308 37.83 -41.97 85.90
N ASN A 309 36.99 -40.97 86.18
CA ASN A 309 36.66 -40.59 87.56
C ASN A 309 36.01 -41.73 88.34
N ALA A 310 35.11 -42.49 87.72
CA ALA A 310 34.53 -43.68 88.34
C ALA A 310 35.56 -44.78 88.60
N ALA A 311 36.52 -44.97 87.69
CA ALA A 311 37.64 -45.90 87.87
C ALA A 311 38.58 -45.46 89.00
N LEU A 312 38.93 -44.17 89.05
CA LEU A 312 39.72 -43.58 90.13
C LEU A 312 38.99 -43.68 91.48
N ALA A 313 37.67 -43.50 91.53
CA ALA A 313 36.89 -43.68 92.75
C ALA A 313 36.99 -45.13 93.27
N LYS A 314 36.84 -46.13 92.39
CA LYS A 314 37.04 -47.55 92.75
C LYS A 314 38.47 -47.85 93.18
N GLU A 315 39.46 -47.23 92.53
CA GLU A 315 40.86 -47.40 92.91
C GLU A 315 41.15 -46.78 94.28
N ARG A 316 40.55 -45.63 94.60
CA ARG A 316 40.62 -45.01 95.93
C ARG A 316 39.98 -45.91 96.99
N GLU A 317 38.76 -46.41 96.75
CA GLU A 317 38.10 -47.37 97.66
C GLU A 317 38.94 -48.64 97.87
N ARG A 318 39.54 -49.18 96.80
CA ARG A 318 40.46 -50.32 96.91
C ARG A 318 41.69 -49.98 97.76
N ARG A 319 42.31 -48.81 97.55
CA ARG A 319 43.45 -48.36 98.36
C ARG A 319 43.04 -48.16 99.82
N GLU A 320 41.87 -47.59 100.09
CA GLU A 320 41.34 -47.44 101.45
C GLU A 320 41.16 -48.80 102.13
N LEU A 321 40.55 -49.78 101.46
CA LEU A 321 40.44 -51.15 101.95
C LEU A 321 41.80 -51.82 102.18
N GLU A 322 42.78 -51.56 101.31
CA GLU A 322 44.15 -52.05 101.48
C GLU A 322 44.83 -51.40 102.68
N THR A 323 44.66 -50.08 102.89
CA THR A 323 45.17 -49.40 104.07
C THR A 323 44.55 -49.94 105.35
N VAL A 324 43.23 -50.20 105.37
CA VAL A 324 42.56 -50.84 106.51
C VAL A 324 43.11 -52.24 106.76
N LYS A 325 43.31 -53.06 105.73
CA LYS A 325 43.94 -54.39 105.87
C LYS A 325 45.35 -54.31 106.40
N LEU A 326 46.16 -53.35 105.93
CA LEU A 326 47.52 -53.14 106.44
C LEU A 326 47.50 -52.65 107.90
N GLU A 327 46.55 -51.81 108.29
CA GLU A 327 46.33 -51.40 109.68
C GLU A 327 45.92 -52.58 110.56
N GLU A 328 45.02 -53.45 110.11
CA GLU A 328 44.66 -54.68 110.81
C GLU A 328 45.85 -55.63 110.94
N GLN A 329 46.64 -55.80 109.88
CA GLN A 329 47.88 -56.59 109.93
C GLN A 329 48.88 -55.99 110.92
N ARG A 330 49.03 -54.66 110.95
CA ARG A 330 49.87 -53.96 111.95
C ARG A 330 49.37 -54.22 113.36
N LYS A 331 48.07 -54.06 113.64
CA LYS A 331 47.46 -54.36 114.94
C LYS A 331 47.64 -55.83 115.33
N ALA A 332 47.50 -56.75 114.39
CA ALA A 332 47.72 -58.18 114.63
C ALA A 332 49.19 -58.50 114.93
N LEU A 333 50.14 -57.85 114.26
CA LEU A 333 51.56 -57.98 114.56
C LEU A 333 51.91 -57.35 115.91
N GLU A 334 51.31 -56.22 116.25
CA GLU A 334 51.47 -55.56 117.54
C GLU A 334 50.92 -56.45 118.68
N ALA A 335 49.72 -57.01 118.52
CA ALA A 335 49.16 -57.98 119.46
C ALA A 335 50.02 -59.24 119.59
N LYS A 336 50.59 -59.75 118.48
CA LYS A 336 51.57 -60.86 118.53
C LYS A 336 52.83 -60.48 119.29
N ARG A 337 53.32 -59.24 119.11
CA ARG A 337 54.49 -58.74 119.84
C ARG A 337 54.20 -58.61 121.32
N GLU A 338 53.03 -58.08 121.70
CA GLU A 338 52.59 -58.02 123.09
C GLU A 338 52.40 -59.41 123.71
N ALA A 339 51.81 -60.35 122.96
CA ALA A 339 51.70 -61.76 123.38
C ALA A 339 53.07 -62.42 123.56
N TRP A 340 54.03 -62.10 122.70
CA TRP A 340 55.40 -62.58 122.83
C TRP A 340 56.11 -61.96 124.03
N GLU A 341 55.97 -60.65 124.27
CA GLU A 341 56.55 -59.98 125.43
C GLU A 341 55.94 -60.48 126.75
N THR A 342 54.63 -60.73 126.79
CA THR A 342 53.98 -61.34 127.96
C THR A 342 54.45 -62.78 128.18
N ALA A 343 54.57 -63.59 127.12
CA ALA A 343 55.15 -64.93 127.21
C ALA A 343 56.62 -64.91 127.64
N LYS A 344 57.40 -63.91 127.20
CA LYS A 344 58.78 -63.70 127.62
C LYS A 344 58.84 -63.34 129.11
N ARG A 345 58.00 -62.41 129.58
CA ARG A 345 57.87 -62.09 131.01
C ARG A 345 57.50 -63.32 131.83
N HIS A 346 56.54 -64.12 131.37
CA HIS A 346 56.18 -65.38 132.04
C HIS A 346 57.38 -66.34 132.12
N LYS A 347 58.18 -66.46 131.05
CA LYS A 347 59.40 -67.28 131.07
C LYS A 347 60.47 -66.73 132.01
N GLU A 348 60.62 -65.40 132.07
CA GLU A 348 61.54 -64.73 133.00
C GLU A 348 61.08 -64.90 134.45
N ASP A 349 59.78 -64.81 134.72
CA ASP A 349 59.17 -65.08 136.03
C ASP A 349 59.31 -66.56 136.43
N ASP A 350 59.07 -67.50 135.51
CA ASP A 350 59.32 -68.94 135.72
C ASP A 350 60.80 -69.23 135.99
N ALA A 351 61.71 -68.56 135.26
CA ALA A 351 63.14 -68.66 135.48
C ALA A 351 63.54 -68.08 136.84
N ARG A 352 62.94 -66.97 137.26
CA ARG A 352 63.13 -66.38 138.60
C ARG A 352 62.65 -67.34 139.69
N LEU A 353 61.45 -67.91 139.56
CA LEU A 353 60.92 -68.93 140.47
C LEU A 353 61.82 -70.16 140.54
N LYS A 354 62.33 -70.65 139.40
CA LYS A 354 63.29 -71.76 139.37
C LYS A 354 64.63 -71.38 140.02
N ALA A 355 65.12 -70.16 139.82
CA ALA A 355 66.34 -69.67 140.44
C ALA A 355 66.18 -69.56 141.96
N GLU A 356 65.05 -69.04 142.43
CA GLU A 356 64.70 -68.96 143.86
C GLU A 356 64.57 -70.36 144.49
N LEU A 357 63.94 -71.32 143.81
CA LEU A 357 63.92 -72.73 144.23
C LEU A 357 65.32 -73.36 144.26
N ALA A 358 66.18 -73.04 143.29
CA ALA A 358 67.56 -73.52 143.25
C ALA A 358 68.40 -72.90 144.37
N GLU A 359 68.19 -71.62 144.68
CA GLU A 359 68.81 -70.94 145.81
C GLU A 359 68.37 -71.57 147.13
N ARG A 360 67.06 -71.82 147.31
CA ARG A 360 66.55 -72.53 148.49
C ARG A 360 67.16 -73.92 148.64
N ARG A 361 67.32 -74.67 147.54
CA ARG A 361 68.04 -75.96 147.54
C ARG A 361 69.52 -75.82 147.91
N ARG A 362 70.19 -74.75 147.47
CA ARG A 362 71.58 -74.46 147.86
C ARG A 362 71.67 -74.09 149.34
N ALA A 363 70.70 -73.34 149.86
CA ALA A 363 70.61 -73.00 151.29
C ALA A 363 70.36 -74.25 152.14
N GLU A 364 69.42 -75.13 151.75
CA GLU A 364 69.19 -76.42 152.40
C GLU A 364 70.42 -77.34 152.32
N ALA A 365 71.13 -77.37 151.19
CA ALA A 365 72.38 -78.12 151.04
C ALA A 365 73.53 -77.54 151.89
N ALA A 366 73.61 -76.21 152.01
CA ALA A 366 74.56 -75.55 152.89
C ALA A 366 74.27 -75.85 154.36
N ALA A 367 73.00 -75.81 154.77
CA ALA A 367 72.57 -76.21 156.11
C ALA A 367 72.92 -77.68 156.41
N ARG A 368 72.70 -78.60 155.46
CA ARG A 368 73.14 -80.00 155.58
C ARG A 368 74.66 -80.15 155.70
N LYS A 369 75.43 -79.36 154.96
CA LYS A 369 76.90 -79.35 155.07
C LYS A 369 77.35 -78.82 156.43
N GLU A 370 76.69 -77.81 156.98
CA GLU A 370 76.97 -77.29 158.32
C GLU A 370 76.60 -78.33 159.40
N GLU A 371 75.46 -79.01 159.28
CA GLU A 371 75.07 -80.11 160.18
C GLU A 371 76.05 -81.29 160.10
N ALA A 372 76.48 -81.66 158.88
CA ALA A 372 77.49 -82.69 158.67
C ALA A 372 78.88 -82.29 159.19
N ALA A 373 79.25 -81.00 159.11
CA ALA A 373 80.47 -80.47 159.71
C ALA A 373 80.43 -80.57 161.24
N LYS A 374 79.31 -80.21 161.87
CA LYS A 374 79.11 -80.39 163.33
C LYS A 374 79.20 -81.85 163.74
N ARG A 375 78.60 -82.79 162.99
CA ARG A 375 78.75 -84.24 163.23
C ARG A 375 80.19 -84.72 163.03
N LYS A 376 80.90 -84.21 162.02
CA LYS A 376 82.32 -84.54 161.81
C LYS A 376 83.19 -84.00 162.95
N GLU A 377 82.94 -82.81 163.46
CA GLU A 377 83.64 -82.28 164.64
C GLU A 377 83.33 -83.10 165.90
N GLU A 378 82.09 -83.57 166.07
CA GLU A 378 81.72 -84.46 167.19
C GLU A 378 82.41 -85.83 167.09
N VAL A 379 82.47 -86.41 165.90
CA VAL A 379 83.22 -87.65 165.65
C VAL A 379 84.72 -87.43 165.83
N ALA A 380 85.26 -86.30 165.37
CA ALA A 380 86.67 -85.94 165.55
C ALA A 380 87.03 -85.73 167.03
N ALA A 381 86.13 -85.15 167.83
CA ALA A 381 86.27 -85.03 169.27
C ALA A 381 86.29 -86.41 169.94
N LYS A 382 85.37 -87.30 169.58
CA LYS A 382 85.34 -88.70 170.08
C LYS A 382 86.58 -89.49 169.67
N THR A 383 87.12 -89.28 168.47
CA THR A 383 88.38 -89.93 168.05
C THR A 383 89.58 -89.39 168.79
N ARG A 384 89.66 -88.08 169.07
CA ARG A 384 90.73 -87.49 169.89
C ARG A 384 90.69 -88.05 171.32
N GLU A 385 89.50 -88.16 171.89
CA GLU A 385 89.28 -88.77 173.22
C GLU A 385 89.73 -90.24 173.26
N ARG A 386 89.43 -91.00 172.19
CA ARG A 386 89.93 -92.37 172.01
C ARG A 386 91.44 -92.44 171.82
N GLU A 387 92.03 -91.53 171.06
CA GLU A 387 93.48 -91.46 170.83
C GLU A 387 94.25 -91.07 172.09
N ASP A 388 93.72 -90.17 172.91
CA ASP A 388 94.31 -89.83 174.21
C ASP A 388 94.20 -91.00 175.20
N ALA A 389 93.10 -91.76 175.19
CA ALA A 389 92.98 -93.01 175.95
C ALA A 389 93.97 -94.10 175.47
N ILE A 390 94.22 -94.18 174.16
CA ILE A 390 95.25 -95.06 173.58
C ILE A 390 96.66 -94.59 173.97
N ARG A 391 96.91 -93.28 174.02
CA ARG A 391 98.20 -92.71 174.42
C ARG A 391 98.49 -92.95 175.91
N GLU A 392 97.46 -92.88 176.76
CA GLU A 392 97.56 -93.20 178.18
C GLU A 392 97.81 -94.70 178.43
N THR A 393 97.13 -95.57 177.70
CA THR A 393 97.39 -97.02 177.74
C THR A 393 98.77 -97.39 177.18
N GLN A 394 99.24 -96.72 176.12
CA GLN A 394 100.63 -96.90 175.64
C GLN A 394 101.68 -96.36 176.63
N ALA A 395 101.38 -95.30 177.38
CA ALA A 395 102.27 -94.81 178.43
C ALA A 395 102.37 -95.83 179.60
N ARG A 396 101.24 -96.42 180.01
CA ARG A 396 101.20 -97.54 180.98
C ARG A 396 101.99 -98.75 180.48
N TRP A 397 101.79 -99.14 179.22
CA TRP A 397 102.51 -100.25 178.60
C TRP A 397 104.02 -99.98 178.49
N LYS A 398 104.45 -98.75 178.14
CA LYS A 398 105.88 -98.40 178.09
C LYS A 398 106.54 -98.37 179.47
N ALA A 399 105.81 -98.02 180.53
CA ALA A 399 106.29 -98.13 181.90
C ALA A 399 106.45 -99.60 182.35
N GLU A 400 105.52 -100.47 181.96
CA GLU A 400 105.54 -101.91 182.24
C GLU A 400 106.66 -102.64 181.45
N VAL A 401 106.90 -102.28 180.19
CA VAL A 401 107.98 -102.82 179.36
C VAL A 401 109.37 -102.39 179.88
N LYS A 402 109.49 -101.21 180.49
CA LYS A 402 110.74 -100.76 181.14
C LYS A 402 111.04 -101.55 182.42
N SER A 403 110.01 -102.08 183.10
CA SER A 403 110.15 -103.02 184.22
C SER A 403 110.46 -104.46 183.76
N ARG A 404 109.93 -104.89 182.61
CA ARG A 404 110.10 -106.25 182.06
C ARG A 404 111.38 -106.47 181.25
N LYS A 405 112.05 -105.44 180.72
CA LYS A 405 113.34 -105.60 180.01
C LYS A 405 114.59 -105.73 180.90
N ALA A 406 114.42 -105.81 182.22
CA ALA A 406 115.47 -106.23 183.15
C ALA A 406 115.61 -107.76 183.28
N THR A 407 114.74 -108.56 182.63
CA THR A 407 114.83 -110.03 182.64
C THR A 407 114.36 -110.66 181.31
N ASP A 408 115.33 -111.29 180.63
CA ASP A 408 115.21 -112.39 179.65
C ASP A 408 114.73 -112.19 178.19
N ARG A 409 115.08 -113.23 177.41
CA ARG A 409 115.63 -113.29 176.03
C ARG A 409 114.75 -114.15 175.09
N ALA A 410 114.89 -113.90 173.78
CA ALA A 410 114.67 -114.77 172.59
C ALA A 410 113.28 -114.93 171.89
N SER A 411 113.31 -114.61 170.58
CA SER A 411 112.72 -115.24 169.37
C SER A 411 111.26 -115.70 169.27
N ALA A 412 110.51 -115.16 168.30
CA ALA A 412 110.13 -115.79 167.01
C ALA A 412 108.91 -115.08 166.34
N PRO A 413 108.71 -115.18 165.01
CA PRO A 413 107.77 -114.33 164.25
C PRO A 413 106.65 -115.08 163.47
N GLN A 414 105.83 -114.26 162.78
CA GLN A 414 105.03 -114.49 161.55
C GLN A 414 103.50 -114.71 161.64
N ARG A 415 102.74 -113.89 160.88
CA ARG A 415 101.92 -114.31 159.72
C ARG A 415 101.41 -113.11 158.89
N LYS A 416 101.12 -113.39 157.60
CA LYS A 416 100.68 -112.51 156.50
C LYS A 416 99.28 -112.94 155.99
N PRO A 417 98.60 -112.12 155.15
CA PRO A 417 97.13 -112.04 155.06
C PRO A 417 96.52 -112.55 153.74
N SER A 418 95.18 -112.52 153.65
CA SER A 418 94.34 -112.85 152.50
C SER A 418 93.06 -111.99 152.44
N GLY A 419 92.62 -111.61 151.24
CA GLY A 419 91.20 -111.59 150.84
C GLY A 419 90.45 -110.24 150.70
N ASP A 420 90.35 -109.77 149.45
CA ASP A 420 89.16 -109.36 148.65
C ASP A 420 88.08 -108.36 149.15
N GLY A 421 87.66 -107.49 148.20
CA GLY A 421 86.26 -107.04 148.08
C GLY A 421 85.96 -105.55 147.79
N ASP A 422 86.31 -105.11 146.58
CA ASP A 422 85.53 -104.25 145.65
C ASP A 422 85.12 -102.80 146.00
N GLY A 423 85.72 -101.85 145.26
CA GLY A 423 85.37 -100.44 145.20
C GLY A 423 86.05 -99.67 144.05
N ASP A 424 85.34 -98.63 143.62
CA ASP A 424 85.72 -97.42 142.86
C ASP A 424 85.88 -97.44 141.32
N GLY A 425 85.01 -96.65 140.67
CA GLY A 425 85.39 -95.41 139.96
C GLY A 425 86.03 -95.51 138.58
N ASP A 426 85.41 -94.85 137.58
CA ASP A 426 86.17 -93.99 136.67
C ASP A 426 85.30 -92.99 135.90
N ALA A 427 85.91 -91.82 135.69
CA ALA A 427 85.42 -90.68 134.94
C ALA A 427 86.38 -90.46 133.75
N ALA A 428 85.87 -90.10 132.57
CA ALA A 428 86.46 -89.12 131.63
C ALA A 428 85.75 -89.15 130.25
N GLU A 429 85.14 -88.01 129.90
CA GLU A 429 85.41 -87.21 128.69
C GLU A 429 85.58 -87.89 127.32
N CYS A 430 84.78 -87.51 126.32
CA CYS A 430 85.06 -86.34 125.46
C CYS A 430 84.02 -86.14 124.34
N ASP A 431 83.71 -84.86 124.16
CA ASP A 431 83.29 -84.09 122.99
C ASP A 431 82.12 -84.52 122.07
N ALA A 432 81.08 -83.70 122.19
CA ALA A 432 79.86 -83.70 121.41
C ALA A 432 79.95 -82.72 120.21
N LYS A 433 79.36 -83.20 119.13
CA LYS A 433 79.24 -82.60 117.80
C LYS A 433 78.50 -81.27 117.81
N ASN A 434 79.09 -80.31 117.11
CA ASN A 434 78.45 -79.09 116.63
C ASN A 434 77.45 -79.38 115.49
N PHE A 435 76.23 -78.91 115.69
CA PHE A 435 75.54 -77.90 114.86
C PHE A 435 75.38 -78.15 113.34
N TYR A 436 74.19 -78.61 112.95
CA TYR A 436 73.60 -78.42 111.60
C TYR A 436 72.35 -77.54 111.74
N GLY A 437 72.21 -76.56 110.83
CA GLY A 437 71.03 -75.69 110.68
C GLY A 437 71.43 -74.30 110.19
N ALA A 438 71.70 -74.09 108.90
CA ALA A 438 70.73 -73.82 107.84
C ALA A 438 69.89 -72.55 108.07
N GLY A 439 70.10 -71.52 107.22
CA GLY A 439 69.12 -70.45 107.00
C GLY A 439 69.71 -69.04 106.93
N GLY A 440 70.30 -68.68 105.79
CA GLY A 440 70.63 -67.30 105.44
C GLY A 440 70.10 -66.99 104.04
N ALA A 441 69.20 -66.01 103.97
CA ALA A 441 68.48 -65.57 102.79
C ALA A 441 69.37 -65.03 101.66
N SER A 442 68.91 -65.15 100.40
CA SER A 442 68.76 -63.97 99.55
C SER A 442 67.88 -64.26 98.34
N THR A 443 67.06 -63.26 98.07
CA THR A 443 66.22 -62.94 96.92
C THR A 443 66.83 -63.21 95.55
N THR A 444 66.00 -63.60 94.57
CA THR A 444 65.82 -62.89 93.29
C THR A 444 64.70 -63.53 92.45
N ALA A 445 64.16 -62.72 91.56
CA ALA A 445 62.81 -62.77 91.01
C ALA A 445 62.60 -63.71 89.82
N ALA A 446 61.35 -64.18 89.74
CA ALA A 446 60.49 -64.31 88.56
C ALA A 446 60.99 -65.05 87.30
N ALA A 447 60.43 -66.27 87.14
CA ALA A 447 60.09 -66.90 85.86
C ALA A 447 59.01 -66.05 85.10
N ALA A 448 58.68 -66.18 83.82
CA ALA A 448 58.81 -67.27 82.86
C ALA A 448 58.66 -66.74 81.41
N ARG A 449 59.19 -67.51 80.46
CA ARG A 449 58.99 -67.52 78.98
C ARG A 449 57.69 -68.34 78.63
N PRO A 450 57.32 -68.71 77.37
CA PRO A 450 57.61 -68.25 75.98
C PRO A 450 56.42 -68.32 74.94
N LYS A 451 56.68 -67.91 73.67
CA LYS A 451 56.21 -68.42 72.32
C LYS A 451 54.68 -68.57 71.96
N THR A 452 54.26 -68.10 70.76
CA THR A 452 53.96 -68.86 69.49
C THR A 452 53.16 -68.05 68.41
N LYS A 453 53.33 -68.39 67.11
CA LYS A 453 52.65 -67.91 65.84
C LYS A 453 51.25 -68.59 65.62
N PRO A 454 50.55 -68.66 64.43
CA PRO A 454 50.62 -68.02 63.07
C PRO A 454 49.24 -67.70 62.34
N ALA A 455 49.27 -67.37 61.02
CA ALA A 455 48.28 -67.59 59.91
C ALA A 455 47.14 -66.53 59.67
N ALA A 456 46.60 -66.21 58.47
CA ALA A 456 46.82 -66.53 57.03
C ALA A 456 45.86 -65.72 56.08
N LYS A 457 46.30 -65.46 54.81
CA LYS A 457 45.59 -65.44 53.47
C LYS A 457 44.42 -64.43 53.23
N SER A 458 44.06 -63.89 52.04
CA SER A 458 44.34 -64.11 50.58
C SER A 458 43.87 -62.91 49.70
N LYS A 459 44.41 -62.76 48.47
CA LYS A 459 44.09 -61.83 47.33
C LYS A 459 42.90 -62.35 46.44
N PRO A 460 42.61 -61.94 45.15
CA PRO A 460 42.85 -60.75 44.26
C PRO A 460 41.56 -60.26 43.47
N THR A 461 41.46 -59.06 42.85
CA THR A 461 41.76 -58.56 41.45
C THR A 461 40.85 -58.99 40.27
N ILE A 462 40.40 -58.00 39.44
CA ILE A 462 40.16 -57.91 37.94
C ILE A 462 39.00 -56.88 37.73
N VAL A 463 39.04 -55.76 36.97
CA VAL A 463 39.63 -55.30 35.67
C VAL A 463 38.67 -55.49 34.47
N VAL A 464 37.96 -54.40 34.11
CA VAL A 464 37.88 -53.72 32.79
C VAL A 464 36.85 -54.13 31.68
N ASP A 465 36.46 -53.07 30.93
CA ASP A 465 35.77 -52.87 29.63
C ASP A 465 34.23 -52.98 29.57
N ASP A 466 33.45 -52.01 29.04
CA ASP A 466 33.42 -51.18 27.79
C ASP A 466 32.50 -51.77 26.69
N ASP A 467 31.86 -50.83 25.97
CA ASP A 467 31.17 -50.91 24.65
C ASP A 467 29.67 -51.28 24.52
N ASP A 468 28.90 -50.23 24.16
CA ASP A 468 28.13 -49.99 22.90
C ASP A 468 26.88 -50.78 22.45
N ASP A 469 26.05 -49.99 21.74
CA ASP A 469 25.04 -50.24 20.70
C ASP A 469 23.52 -50.32 21.03
N ASP A 470 22.83 -49.32 20.45
CA ASP A 470 21.63 -49.33 19.59
C ASP A 470 20.34 -50.07 20.02
N ASP A 471 19.21 -49.36 20.02
CA ASP A 471 18.28 -49.36 18.87
C ASP A 471 17.00 -48.54 19.15
N ASP A 472 16.57 -47.83 18.11
CA ASP A 472 15.26 -47.20 17.92
C ASP A 472 14.12 -48.24 17.92
N ASP A 473 12.91 -47.86 18.33
CA ASP A 473 11.68 -48.43 17.76
C ASP A 473 10.47 -47.51 18.01
N ASP A 474 10.14 -46.72 16.97
CA ASP A 474 8.77 -46.37 16.60
C ASP A 474 7.98 -47.66 16.30
N MET A 475 6.68 -47.72 16.61
CA MET A 475 5.65 -48.33 15.75
C MET A 475 4.22 -48.12 16.32
N ASP A 476 3.45 -47.34 15.57
CA ASP A 476 2.00 -47.33 15.51
C ASP A 476 1.43 -48.72 15.17
N VAL A 477 0.33 -49.14 15.82
CA VAL A 477 -0.64 -50.08 15.23
C VAL A 477 -2.08 -49.74 15.68
N ASP A 478 -2.83 -49.19 14.74
CA ASP A 478 -4.30 -49.20 14.69
C ASP A 478 -4.85 -50.63 14.58
N ALA A 479 -5.98 -50.92 15.23
CA ALA A 479 -6.81 -52.08 14.88
C ALA A 479 -8.31 -51.80 15.09
N ASP A 480 -9.01 -51.68 13.97
CA ASP A 480 -10.47 -51.61 13.82
C ASP A 480 -11.08 -53.01 13.54
N ALA A 481 -12.30 -53.17 14.02
CA ALA A 481 -13.41 -54.07 13.67
C ALA A 481 -13.20 -55.49 13.07
N GLY A 482 -13.94 -56.47 13.64
CA GLY A 482 -14.37 -57.67 12.91
C GLY A 482 -15.11 -58.71 13.76
N LYS A 483 -16.33 -59.07 13.33
CA LYS A 483 -17.33 -59.95 13.98
C LYS A 483 -17.06 -61.47 13.88
N GLU A 484 -17.76 -62.23 14.73
CA GLU A 484 -18.52 -63.52 14.51
C GLU A 484 -18.27 -64.52 15.66
N ASN A 485 -19.24 -64.80 16.55
CA ASN A 485 -20.36 -65.76 16.51
C ASN A 485 -19.96 -67.26 16.64
N ALA A 486 -20.28 -67.90 17.79
CA ALA A 486 -20.83 -69.27 17.90
C ALA A 486 -20.87 -69.81 19.36
N LYS A 487 -22.09 -69.87 19.92
CA LYS A 487 -22.82 -71.06 20.44
C LYS A 487 -22.12 -72.26 21.14
N GLN A 488 -22.88 -72.82 22.10
CA GLN A 488 -22.84 -74.17 22.74
C GLN A 488 -21.90 -74.27 23.97
N ASN A 489 -22.20 -74.94 25.09
CA ASN A 489 -23.10 -76.04 25.46
C ASN A 489 -23.15 -76.07 27.02
N ALA A 490 -24.30 -76.01 27.70
CA ALA A 490 -25.15 -77.09 28.24
C ALA A 490 -24.68 -77.88 29.48
N ASN A 491 -25.68 -78.18 30.33
CA ASN A 491 -25.83 -79.26 31.33
C ASN A 491 -25.15 -79.10 32.71
N ALA A 492 -25.72 -79.49 33.85
CA ALA A 492 -26.98 -80.15 34.26
C ALA A 492 -27.09 -79.91 35.80
N THR A 493 -28.23 -79.55 36.40
CA THR A 493 -29.24 -80.44 37.07
C THR A 493 -28.66 -81.77 37.59
N ALA A 494 -29.02 -82.37 38.71
CA ALA A 494 -29.89 -82.16 39.88
C ALA A 494 -29.87 -83.55 40.58
N ASN A 495 -30.05 -83.62 41.89
CA ASN A 495 -30.64 -84.71 42.69
C ASN A 495 -30.36 -84.33 44.16
N ASP A 496 -31.33 -83.83 44.93
CA ASP A 496 -32.37 -84.58 45.66
C ASP A 496 -31.78 -85.72 46.50
N ASP A 497 -31.78 -85.55 47.84
CA ASP A 497 -32.63 -86.34 48.74
C ASP A 497 -32.48 -85.90 50.22
N ASP A 498 -33.66 -85.62 50.80
CA ASP A 498 -34.13 -85.89 52.17
C ASP A 498 -33.59 -85.17 53.43
N ALA A 499 -34.52 -84.39 54.01
CA ALA A 499 -34.99 -84.40 55.41
C ALA A 499 -34.34 -83.48 56.48
N ASN A 500 -35.17 -82.50 56.91
CA ASN A 500 -35.28 -81.90 58.26
C ASN A 500 -34.05 -81.11 58.80
N ASP A 501 -34.12 -79.97 59.48
CA ASP A 501 -35.13 -79.30 60.31
C ASP A 501 -34.68 -77.82 60.46
N ASP A 502 -35.50 -76.87 60.02
CA ASP A 502 -35.73 -75.47 60.47
C ASP A 502 -34.61 -74.47 60.88
N ASP A 503 -33.32 -74.82 60.99
CA ASP A 503 -32.24 -73.88 61.39
C ASP A 503 -31.37 -73.38 60.21
N ASP A 504 -31.37 -74.08 59.06
CA ASP A 504 -30.57 -73.73 57.87
C ASP A 504 -31.20 -72.61 57.01
N ASP A 505 -32.51 -72.40 57.09
CA ASP A 505 -33.23 -71.40 56.29
C ASP A 505 -32.91 -69.95 56.69
N ILE A 506 -32.53 -69.72 57.95
CA ILE A 506 -32.16 -68.37 58.44
C ILE A 506 -30.76 -67.99 57.94
N PHE A 507 -29.79 -68.92 57.99
CA PHE A 507 -28.43 -68.70 57.49
C PHE A 507 -28.38 -68.65 55.97
N ALA A 508 -29.13 -69.50 55.26
CA ALA A 508 -29.22 -69.45 53.80
C ALA A 508 -29.91 -68.15 53.31
N ALA A 509 -30.92 -67.66 54.03
CA ALA A 509 -31.55 -66.37 53.73
C ALA A 509 -30.62 -65.18 54.01
N GLU A 510 -29.81 -65.24 55.07
CA GLU A 510 -28.82 -64.20 55.40
C GLU A 510 -27.64 -64.22 54.41
N GLU A 511 -27.15 -65.39 54.01
CA GLU A 511 -26.12 -65.56 52.99
C GLU A 511 -26.61 -65.08 51.61
N LYS A 512 -27.86 -65.37 51.26
CA LYS A 512 -28.51 -64.84 50.06
C LYS A 512 -28.60 -63.31 50.08
N ARG A 513 -29.00 -62.71 51.20
CA ARG A 513 -29.01 -61.24 51.37
C ARG A 513 -27.61 -60.64 51.28
N ARG A 514 -26.60 -61.31 51.83
CA ARG A 514 -25.19 -60.89 51.72
C ARG A 514 -24.68 -60.98 50.29
N ARG A 515 -25.07 -62.02 49.55
CA ARG A 515 -24.74 -62.20 48.13
C ARG A 515 -25.43 -61.16 47.25
N GLU A 516 -26.71 -60.88 47.49
CA GLU A 516 -27.46 -59.82 46.82
C GLU A 516 -26.90 -58.42 47.15
N MET A 517 -26.45 -58.17 48.38
CA MET A 517 -25.79 -56.92 48.76
C MET A 517 -24.43 -56.77 48.04
N LEU A 518 -23.63 -57.82 47.96
CA LEU A 518 -22.36 -57.81 47.22
C LEU A 518 -22.57 -57.66 45.71
N GLU A 519 -23.61 -58.30 45.15
CA GLU A 519 -23.98 -58.16 43.75
C GLU A 519 -24.48 -56.74 43.45
N ARG A 520 -25.30 -56.15 44.34
CA ARG A 520 -25.72 -54.76 44.26
C ARG A 520 -24.56 -53.78 44.41
N ALA A 521 -23.57 -54.08 45.25
CA ALA A 521 -22.36 -53.29 45.39
C ALA A 521 -21.50 -53.35 44.11
N ARG A 522 -21.32 -54.55 43.54
CA ARG A 522 -20.61 -54.73 42.25
C ARG A 522 -21.34 -54.05 41.09
N ALA A 523 -22.68 -54.14 41.05
CA ALA A 523 -23.49 -53.47 40.04
C ALA A 523 -23.42 -51.94 40.18
N ALA A 524 -23.43 -51.41 41.40
CA ALA A 524 -23.26 -49.98 41.67
C ALA A 524 -21.85 -49.48 41.29
N GLU A 525 -20.82 -50.29 41.52
CA GLU A 525 -19.45 -49.96 41.13
C GLU A 525 -19.25 -49.97 39.61
N LEU A 526 -19.85 -50.95 38.92
CA LEU A 526 -19.82 -51.02 37.45
C LEU A 526 -20.60 -49.85 36.82
N ALA A 527 -21.75 -49.49 37.39
CA ALA A 527 -22.49 -48.29 36.98
C ALA A 527 -21.71 -46.99 37.22
N ARG A 528 -20.89 -46.92 38.28
CA ARG A 528 -20.01 -45.77 38.54
C ARG A 528 -18.88 -45.68 37.51
N GLN A 529 -18.26 -46.81 37.16
CA GLN A 529 -17.22 -46.86 36.12
C GLN A 529 -17.78 -46.50 34.74
N GLU A 530 -19.00 -46.94 34.40
CA GLU A 530 -19.67 -46.56 33.16
C GLU A 530 -20.03 -45.07 33.13
N ALA A 531 -20.49 -44.51 34.25
CA ALA A 531 -20.77 -43.09 34.37
C ALA A 531 -19.50 -42.24 34.23
N GLU A 532 -18.37 -42.70 34.79
CA GLU A 532 -17.06 -42.04 34.67
C GLU A 532 -16.54 -42.07 33.23
N ARG A 533 -16.59 -43.23 32.56
CA ARG A 533 -16.25 -43.36 31.13
C ARG A 533 -17.16 -42.51 30.25
N ALA A 534 -18.46 -42.41 30.57
CA ALA A 534 -19.38 -41.55 29.84
C ALA A 534 -19.07 -40.06 30.07
N ALA A 535 -18.66 -39.67 31.27
CA ALA A 535 -18.25 -38.30 31.59
C ALA A 535 -16.94 -37.92 30.87
N GLU A 536 -15.96 -38.82 30.83
CA GLU A 536 -14.71 -38.63 30.09
C GLU A 536 -14.98 -38.50 28.58
N LYS A 537 -15.81 -39.38 28.02
CA LYS A 537 -16.21 -39.31 26.60
C LYS A 537 -16.96 -38.02 26.27
N ARG A 538 -17.72 -37.45 27.22
CA ARG A 538 -18.36 -36.13 27.06
C ARG A 538 -17.33 -35.00 27.09
N ARG A 539 -16.36 -35.04 28.00
CA ARG A 539 -15.27 -34.06 28.07
C ARG A 539 -14.38 -34.09 26.83
N ALA A 540 -14.03 -35.28 26.34
CA ALA A 540 -13.26 -35.45 25.11
C ALA A 540 -14.01 -34.89 23.88
N LYS A 541 -15.32 -35.14 23.77
CA LYS A 541 -16.16 -34.55 22.71
C LYS A 541 -16.22 -33.03 22.79
N GLU A 542 -16.36 -32.47 23.99
CA GLU A 542 -16.40 -31.03 24.19
C GLU A 542 -15.06 -30.35 23.85
N GLN A 543 -13.94 -30.96 24.22
CA GLN A 543 -12.61 -30.52 23.82
C GLN A 543 -12.41 -30.59 22.30
N ALA A 544 -12.79 -31.70 21.66
CA ALA A 544 -12.71 -31.84 20.20
C ALA A 544 -13.56 -30.80 19.46
N VAL A 545 -14.74 -30.43 19.98
CA VAL A 545 -15.58 -29.36 19.39
C VAL A 545 -14.91 -27.99 19.51
N LEU A 546 -14.28 -27.68 20.65
CA LEU A 546 -13.55 -26.43 20.86
C LEU A 546 -12.31 -26.33 19.95
N GLU A 547 -11.57 -27.43 19.80
CA GLU A 547 -10.43 -27.50 18.89
C GLU A 547 -10.85 -27.38 17.43
N ALA A 548 -11.94 -28.05 17.01
CA ALA A 548 -12.49 -27.90 15.68
C ALA A 548 -12.93 -26.44 15.39
N ARG A 549 -13.48 -25.74 16.39
CA ARG A 549 -13.84 -24.32 16.27
C ARG A 549 -12.59 -23.44 16.12
N ARG A 550 -11.53 -23.68 16.91
CA ARG A 550 -10.24 -22.98 16.81
C ARG A 550 -9.54 -23.25 15.47
N ALA A 551 -9.60 -24.47 14.98
CA ALA A 551 -9.06 -24.84 13.67
C ALA A 551 -9.78 -24.12 12.53
N LYS A 552 -11.12 -24.05 12.58
CA LYS A 552 -11.92 -23.29 11.60
C LYS A 552 -11.59 -21.80 11.60
N THR A 553 -11.42 -21.17 12.77
CA THR A 553 -11.04 -19.75 12.85
C THR A 553 -9.61 -19.50 12.35
N LYS A 554 -8.66 -20.39 12.66
CA LYS A 554 -7.29 -20.30 12.14
C LYS A 554 -7.24 -20.50 10.62
N LYS A 555 -8.02 -21.43 10.10
CA LYS A 555 -8.15 -21.67 8.65
C LYS A 555 -8.73 -20.44 7.94
N ALA A 556 -9.81 -19.86 8.46
CA ALA A 556 -10.40 -18.64 7.90
C ALA A 556 -9.44 -17.43 7.93
N GLN A 557 -8.68 -17.26 9.01
CA GLN A 557 -7.66 -16.20 9.10
C GLN A 557 -6.50 -16.43 8.10
N LYS A 558 -6.08 -17.69 7.92
CA LYS A 558 -5.03 -18.05 6.94
C LYS A 558 -5.50 -17.80 5.51
N GLU A 559 -6.73 -18.22 5.17
CA GLU A 559 -7.33 -17.99 3.84
C GLU A 559 -7.49 -16.49 3.55
N MET A 560 -7.91 -15.68 4.52
CA MET A 560 -8.02 -14.22 4.37
C MET A 560 -6.65 -13.55 4.11
N MET A 561 -5.59 -14.00 4.79
CA MET A 561 -4.23 -13.49 4.59
C MET A 561 -3.65 -13.93 3.23
N GLU A 562 -3.95 -15.15 2.79
CA GLU A 562 -3.54 -15.68 1.50
C GLU A 562 -4.26 -14.98 0.33
N GLU A 563 -5.55 -14.69 0.49
CA GLU A 563 -6.33 -13.90 -0.49
C GLU A 563 -5.80 -12.46 -0.61
N LEU A 564 -5.46 -11.82 0.50
CA LEU A 564 -4.85 -10.48 0.49
C LEU A 564 -3.49 -10.49 -0.23
N ARG A 565 -2.68 -11.53 -0.02
CA ARG A 565 -1.39 -11.69 -0.69
C ARG A 565 -1.57 -11.91 -2.20
N ARG A 566 -2.53 -12.75 -2.61
CA ARG A 566 -2.86 -12.96 -4.03
C ARG A 566 -3.32 -11.66 -4.70
N LYS A 567 -4.17 -10.89 -4.02
CA LYS A 567 -4.64 -9.59 -4.52
C LYS A 567 -3.52 -8.56 -4.66
N GLN A 568 -2.57 -8.52 -3.73
CA GLN A 568 -1.38 -7.66 -3.83
C GLN A 568 -0.46 -8.07 -4.99
N GLU A 569 -0.31 -9.37 -5.24
CA GLU A 569 0.48 -9.89 -6.34
C GLU A 569 -0.16 -9.60 -7.71
N GLU A 570 -1.48 -9.79 -7.83
CA GLU A 570 -2.25 -9.42 -9.02
C GLU A 570 -2.17 -7.90 -9.30
N GLU A 571 -2.32 -7.06 -8.27
CA GLU A 571 -2.20 -5.61 -8.40
C GLU A 571 -0.78 -5.18 -8.80
N ARG A 572 0.26 -5.84 -8.26
CA ARG A 572 1.66 -5.61 -8.65
C ARG A 572 1.90 -6.01 -10.10
N ALA A 573 1.39 -7.15 -10.55
CA ALA A 573 1.50 -7.62 -11.92
C ALA A 573 0.79 -6.66 -12.90
N GLN A 574 -0.39 -6.15 -12.53
CA GLN A 574 -1.11 -5.15 -13.32
C GLN A 574 -0.35 -3.82 -13.42
N ARG A 575 0.21 -3.33 -12.31
CA ARG A 575 1.05 -2.13 -12.31
C ARG A 575 2.30 -2.32 -13.16
N GLU A 576 2.96 -3.47 -13.07
CA GLU A 576 4.15 -3.77 -13.87
C GLU A 576 3.82 -3.85 -15.37
N HIS A 577 2.72 -4.50 -15.74
CA HIS A 577 2.26 -4.55 -17.13
C HIS A 577 1.95 -3.15 -17.68
N MET A 578 1.27 -2.31 -16.90
CA MET A 578 1.00 -0.92 -17.27
C MET A 578 2.30 -0.10 -17.38
N ALA A 579 3.26 -0.30 -16.47
CA ALA A 579 4.56 0.36 -16.52
C ALA A 579 5.39 -0.07 -17.75
N ARG A 580 5.36 -1.37 -18.11
CA ARG A 580 6.02 -1.87 -19.33
C ARG A 580 5.39 -1.25 -20.60
N LYS A 581 4.06 -1.15 -20.64
CA LYS A 581 3.33 -0.54 -21.76
C LYS A 581 3.67 0.95 -21.90
N THR A 582 3.64 1.71 -20.81
CA THR A 582 3.98 3.14 -20.83
C THR A 582 5.46 3.38 -21.15
N ALA A 583 6.38 2.55 -20.64
CA ALA A 583 7.80 2.64 -20.97
C ALA A 583 8.07 2.35 -22.46
N ALA A 584 7.38 1.36 -23.05
CA ALA A 584 7.45 1.09 -24.48
C ALA A 584 6.96 2.30 -25.31
N GLU A 585 5.83 2.89 -24.92
CA GLU A 585 5.26 4.08 -25.56
C GLU A 585 6.19 5.30 -25.45
N ILE A 586 6.79 5.55 -24.29
CA ILE A 586 7.76 6.63 -24.08
C ILE A 586 9.00 6.42 -24.96
N LYS A 587 9.52 5.19 -25.04
CA LYS A 587 10.67 4.86 -25.89
C LYS A 587 10.37 5.08 -27.37
N ILE A 588 9.16 4.70 -27.81
CA ILE A 588 8.67 4.96 -29.18
C ILE A 588 8.56 6.47 -29.44
N ARG A 589 8.01 7.24 -28.48
CA ARG A 589 7.88 8.69 -28.60
C ARG A 589 9.21 9.44 -28.53
N GLN A 590 10.19 8.96 -27.78
CA GLN A 590 11.53 9.54 -27.76
C GLN A 590 12.28 9.27 -29.08
N LYS A 591 12.17 8.06 -29.64
CA LYS A 591 12.69 7.74 -30.97
C LYS A 591 12.05 8.61 -32.05
N SER A 592 10.72 8.80 -32.01
CA SER A 592 10.03 9.64 -32.99
C SER A 592 10.43 11.12 -32.89
N LYS A 593 10.66 11.66 -31.68
CA LYS A 593 11.19 13.02 -31.48
C LYS A 593 12.55 13.23 -32.14
N GLY A 594 13.43 12.21 -32.15
CA GLY A 594 14.72 12.26 -32.83
C GLY A 594 14.61 12.27 -34.36
N VAL A 595 13.55 11.68 -34.93
CA VAL A 595 13.28 11.58 -36.38
C VAL A 595 12.40 12.74 -36.89
N THR A 596 11.97 13.63 -36.02
CA THR A 596 11.12 14.80 -36.34
C THR A 596 11.85 16.13 -36.14
N LEU A 597 13.18 16.14 -36.21
CA LEU A 597 13.95 17.38 -36.16
C LEU A 597 13.70 18.18 -37.45
N ALA A 598 13.23 19.41 -37.28
CA ALA A 598 12.77 20.31 -38.34
C ALA A 598 13.94 20.84 -39.20
N THR A 599 14.52 19.99 -40.02
CA THR A 599 15.62 20.35 -40.93
C THR A 599 15.18 20.52 -42.38
N ALA A 600 13.93 20.18 -42.72
CA ALA A 600 13.41 20.26 -44.09
C ALA A 600 12.53 21.50 -44.27
N THR A 601 12.84 22.30 -45.29
CA THR A 601 11.94 23.32 -45.84
C THR A 601 11.03 22.69 -46.90
N GLU A 602 9.90 23.33 -47.22
CA GLU A 602 8.99 22.86 -48.28
C GLU A 602 9.70 22.78 -49.65
N GLU A 603 10.68 23.65 -49.88
CA GLU A 603 11.55 23.63 -51.06
C GLU A 603 12.41 22.36 -51.16
N ILE A 604 12.91 21.83 -50.04
CA ILE A 604 13.68 20.58 -50.02
C ILE A 604 12.77 19.40 -50.34
N TYR A 605 11.54 19.40 -49.81
CA TYR A 605 10.55 18.37 -50.12
C TYR A 605 10.18 18.40 -51.61
N GLN A 606 9.98 19.58 -52.18
CA GLN A 606 9.66 19.74 -53.60
C GLN A 606 10.80 19.28 -54.52
N LYS A 607 12.05 19.65 -54.22
CA LYS A 607 13.24 19.15 -54.94
C LYS A 607 13.39 17.63 -54.86
N HIS A 608 13.04 17.04 -53.71
CA HIS A 608 13.04 15.59 -53.54
C HIS A 608 11.98 14.91 -54.41
N LEU A 609 10.80 15.51 -54.58
CA LEU A 609 9.78 15.03 -55.51
C LEU A 609 10.25 15.11 -56.97
N GLU A 610 10.84 16.23 -57.35
CA GLU A 610 11.38 16.45 -58.71
C GLU A 610 12.49 15.46 -59.05
N ALA A 611 13.37 15.14 -58.09
CA ALA A 611 14.40 14.11 -58.26
C ALA A 611 13.79 12.70 -58.45
N PHE A 612 12.70 12.40 -57.76
CA PHE A 612 11.96 11.14 -57.91
C PHE A 612 11.26 11.01 -59.26
N ASP A 613 10.73 12.12 -59.79
CA ASP A 613 10.13 12.18 -61.11
C ASP A 613 11.21 12.11 -62.21
N ALA A 614 12.37 12.72 -62.00
CA ALA A 614 13.52 12.62 -62.92
C ALA A 614 14.01 11.16 -63.08
N MET A 615 14.08 10.39 -61.99
CA MET A 615 14.40 8.94 -62.07
C MET A 615 13.43 8.15 -62.94
N ARG A 616 12.15 8.57 -63.00
CA ARG A 616 11.14 7.89 -63.82
C ARG A 616 11.41 8.04 -65.32
N SER A 617 12.14 9.10 -65.71
CA SER A 617 12.52 9.38 -67.09
C SER A 617 13.89 8.82 -67.51
N MET A 618 14.65 8.20 -66.59
CA MET A 618 15.99 7.67 -66.89
C MET A 618 15.94 6.35 -67.68
N PRO A 619 16.93 6.05 -68.55
CA PRO A 619 17.00 4.78 -69.29
C PRO A 619 16.98 3.54 -68.39
N GLU A 620 16.55 2.41 -68.93
CA GLU A 620 16.56 1.13 -68.20
C GLU A 620 17.99 0.72 -67.83
N GLY A 621 18.15 0.13 -66.64
CA GLY A 621 19.45 -0.23 -66.06
C GLY A 621 20.40 0.93 -65.68
N SER A 622 19.98 2.20 -65.80
CA SER A 622 20.89 3.34 -65.58
C SER A 622 20.91 3.91 -64.16
N ILE A 623 19.92 3.57 -63.31
CA ILE A 623 19.80 4.14 -61.96
C ILE A 623 20.78 3.43 -61.02
N ARG A 624 21.69 4.19 -60.44
CA ARG A 624 22.63 3.76 -59.39
C ARG A 624 22.20 4.27 -58.02
N GLU A 625 22.84 3.81 -56.95
CA GLU A 625 22.53 4.19 -55.57
C GLU A 625 22.61 5.70 -55.35
N ARG A 626 23.53 6.38 -56.06
CA ARG A 626 23.71 7.84 -56.01
C ARG A 626 22.55 8.63 -56.63
N ASP A 627 21.84 8.03 -57.58
CA ASP A 627 20.78 8.69 -58.33
C ASP A 627 19.44 8.61 -57.58
N VAL A 628 19.34 7.67 -56.63
CA VAL A 628 18.19 7.57 -55.73
C VAL A 628 18.21 8.74 -54.74
N PRO A 629 17.19 9.61 -54.74
CA PRO A 629 17.10 10.73 -53.82
C PRO A 629 16.73 10.18 -52.44
N TRP A 630 17.72 9.76 -51.65
CA TRP A 630 17.50 9.25 -50.31
C TRP A 630 16.97 10.34 -49.37
N PRO A 631 15.99 10.03 -48.51
CA PRO A 631 15.48 11.00 -47.56
C PRO A 631 16.49 11.18 -46.43
N ASN A 632 16.46 12.33 -45.76
CA ASN A 632 17.37 12.58 -44.64
C ASN A 632 17.07 11.58 -43.50
N PRO A 633 18.07 10.86 -42.94
CA PRO A 633 17.87 9.90 -41.85
C PRO A 633 17.16 10.51 -40.62
N MET A 634 17.34 11.81 -40.38
CA MET A 634 16.74 12.55 -39.27
C MET A 634 15.35 13.12 -39.59
N ASN A 635 14.89 13.03 -40.85
CA ASN A 635 13.57 13.50 -41.28
C ASN A 635 13.11 12.75 -42.55
N LEU A 636 12.71 11.49 -42.38
CA LEU A 636 12.39 10.56 -43.49
C LEU A 636 11.17 10.98 -44.32
N VAL A 637 10.31 11.82 -43.75
CA VAL A 637 8.99 12.17 -44.31
C VAL A 637 8.90 13.68 -44.62
N PHE A 638 10.01 14.42 -44.46
CA PHE A 638 10.10 15.87 -44.68
C PHE A 638 9.02 16.65 -43.92
N LEU A 639 8.86 16.30 -42.63
CA LEU A 639 7.97 17.00 -41.72
C LEU A 639 8.56 18.38 -41.41
N THR A 640 7.70 19.40 -41.49
CA THR A 640 8.02 20.79 -41.18
C THR A 640 7.30 21.22 -39.89
N PRO A 641 7.79 22.25 -39.18
CA PRO A 641 7.11 22.79 -38.00
C PRO A 641 5.70 23.31 -38.27
N LYS A 642 5.39 23.64 -39.54
CA LYS A 642 4.09 24.16 -39.98
C LYS A 642 3.08 23.07 -40.30
N ASP A 643 3.48 21.80 -40.37
CA ASP A 643 2.57 20.70 -40.67
C ASP A 643 1.63 20.41 -39.49
N ASP A 644 0.33 20.45 -39.74
CA ASP A 644 -0.69 19.99 -38.81
C ASP A 644 -0.75 18.45 -38.74
N ALA A 645 -1.53 17.89 -37.81
CA ALA A 645 -1.63 16.44 -37.64
C ALA A 645 -2.10 15.72 -38.92
N ASN A 646 -2.96 16.35 -39.72
CA ASN A 646 -3.49 15.79 -40.96
C ASN A 646 -2.44 15.82 -42.10
N ALA A 647 -1.67 16.90 -42.21
CA ALA A 647 -0.56 17.04 -43.14
C ALA A 647 0.54 16.03 -42.83
N LYS A 648 0.88 15.82 -41.55
CA LYS A 648 1.82 14.77 -41.11
C LYS A 648 1.35 13.39 -41.55
N LYS A 649 0.09 13.05 -41.28
CA LYS A 649 -0.52 11.77 -41.70
C LYS A 649 -0.49 11.58 -43.22
N LYS A 650 -0.83 12.62 -43.99
CA LYS A 650 -0.79 12.59 -45.46
C LYS A 650 0.64 12.41 -46.00
N LYS A 651 1.64 13.13 -45.45
CA LYS A 651 3.04 12.98 -45.84
C LYS A 651 3.57 11.57 -45.52
N ILE A 652 3.23 11.01 -44.37
CA ILE A 652 3.59 9.62 -43.99
C ILE A 652 2.98 8.60 -44.97
N LEU A 653 1.69 8.73 -45.29
CA LEU A 653 1.03 7.81 -46.23
C LEU A 653 1.62 7.89 -47.65
N ARG A 654 1.97 9.10 -48.11
CA ARG A 654 2.65 9.30 -49.40
C ARG A 654 4.07 8.71 -49.38
N ALA A 655 4.80 8.86 -48.28
CA ALA A 655 6.13 8.29 -48.11
C ALA A 655 6.09 6.75 -48.11
N ILE A 656 5.12 6.12 -47.45
CA ILE A 656 4.89 4.66 -47.53
C ILE A 656 4.59 4.26 -48.97
N GLY A 657 3.73 5.00 -49.67
CA GLY A 657 3.43 4.72 -51.07
C GLY A 657 4.65 4.74 -51.99
N ARG A 658 5.66 5.55 -51.68
CA ARG A 658 6.87 5.75 -52.48
C ARG A 658 8.02 4.80 -52.13
N TRP A 659 8.21 4.54 -50.85
CA TRP A 659 9.32 3.75 -50.32
C TRP A 659 8.93 2.30 -50.00
N HIS A 660 7.68 1.89 -50.19
CA HIS A 660 7.31 0.48 -50.03
C HIS A 660 8.06 -0.37 -51.07
N PRO A 661 8.73 -1.48 -50.66
CA PRO A 661 9.62 -2.24 -51.55
C PRO A 661 8.91 -2.68 -52.83
N ASP A 662 7.71 -3.22 -52.72
CA ASP A 662 6.92 -3.68 -53.88
C ASP A 662 6.56 -2.53 -54.85
N LYS A 663 6.14 -1.37 -54.32
CA LYS A 663 5.76 -0.21 -55.15
C LYS A 663 6.98 0.45 -55.78
N PHE A 664 8.09 0.49 -55.06
CA PHE A 664 9.37 0.99 -55.55
C PHE A 664 9.91 0.09 -56.68
N THR A 665 9.86 -1.24 -56.50
CA THR A 665 10.24 -2.20 -57.54
C THR A 665 9.30 -2.11 -58.75
N ALA A 666 7.99 -1.95 -58.56
CA ALA A 666 7.06 -1.78 -59.67
C ALA A 666 7.33 -0.51 -60.50
N ALA A 667 7.76 0.59 -59.85
CA ALA A 667 7.99 1.86 -60.51
C ALA A 667 9.39 2.00 -61.14
N TYR A 668 10.42 1.48 -60.47
CA TYR A 668 11.82 1.72 -60.82
C TYR A 668 12.63 0.43 -61.04
N GLY A 669 12.05 -0.75 -60.79
CA GLY A 669 12.76 -2.03 -60.80
C GLY A 669 13.40 -2.41 -62.13
N SER A 670 12.83 -2.07 -63.28
CA SER A 670 13.51 -2.29 -64.59
C SER A 670 14.64 -1.30 -64.87
N ARG A 671 14.69 -0.19 -64.12
CA ARG A 671 15.63 0.92 -64.31
C ARG A 671 16.84 0.87 -63.38
N LEU A 672 16.80 0.03 -62.33
CA LEU A 672 17.93 -0.19 -61.43
C LEU A 672 19.03 -1.00 -62.12
N GLY A 673 20.27 -0.51 -62.05
CA GLY A 673 21.45 -1.26 -62.50
C GLY A 673 21.59 -2.58 -61.73
N GLU A 674 21.97 -3.65 -62.41
CA GLU A 674 21.99 -5.01 -61.85
C GLU A 674 22.97 -5.15 -60.67
N ASP A 675 24.13 -4.50 -60.74
CA ASP A 675 25.19 -4.57 -59.72
C ASP A 675 24.78 -3.94 -58.37
N GLU A 676 23.96 -2.89 -58.39
CA GLU A 676 23.59 -2.11 -57.19
C GLU A 676 22.12 -2.34 -56.76
N ARG A 677 21.36 -3.15 -57.52
CA ARG A 677 19.94 -3.41 -57.29
C ARG A 677 19.65 -3.94 -55.89
N GLU A 678 20.42 -4.90 -55.42
CA GLU A 678 20.19 -5.51 -54.10
C GLU A 678 20.49 -4.54 -52.96
N ALA A 679 21.56 -3.74 -53.07
CA ALA A 679 21.92 -2.72 -52.10
C ALA A 679 20.84 -1.62 -52.00
N ILE A 680 20.35 -1.13 -53.14
CA ILE A 680 19.26 -0.16 -53.22
C ILE A 680 18.00 -0.74 -52.56
N MET A 681 17.62 -1.99 -52.88
CA MET A 681 16.44 -2.64 -52.31
C MET A 681 16.57 -2.94 -50.81
N ALA A 682 17.77 -3.23 -50.31
CA ALA A 682 18.03 -3.37 -48.88
C ALA A 682 17.82 -2.04 -48.14
N ARG A 683 18.30 -0.94 -48.72
CA ARG A 683 18.13 0.41 -48.15
C ARG A 683 16.68 0.90 -48.25
N VAL A 684 15.97 0.62 -49.35
CA VAL A 684 14.53 0.86 -49.49
C VAL A 684 13.75 0.12 -48.39
N ARG A 685 14.07 -1.16 -48.13
CA ARG A 685 13.45 -1.93 -47.04
C ARG A 685 13.68 -1.26 -45.67
N SER A 686 14.90 -0.81 -45.38
CA SER A 686 15.23 -0.10 -44.13
C SER A 686 14.47 1.23 -43.96
N VAL A 687 14.41 2.04 -45.03
CA VAL A 687 13.65 3.30 -45.05
C VAL A 687 12.15 3.03 -44.88
N SER A 688 11.61 2.01 -45.55
CA SER A 688 10.20 1.63 -45.45
C SER A 688 9.81 1.20 -44.03
N ALA A 689 10.65 0.41 -43.35
CA ALA A 689 10.42 -0.03 -41.98
C ALA A 689 10.37 1.17 -41.03
N SER A 690 11.32 2.09 -41.18
CA SER A 690 11.39 3.31 -40.38
C SER A 690 10.17 4.23 -40.58
N ILE A 691 9.65 4.33 -41.80
CA ILE A 691 8.43 5.10 -42.09
C ILE A 691 7.17 4.40 -41.53
N ILE A 692 7.11 3.07 -41.55
CA ILE A 692 6.01 2.29 -40.96
C ILE A 692 6.00 2.45 -39.43
N GLU A 693 7.17 2.45 -38.77
CA GLU A 693 7.28 2.78 -37.35
C GLU A 693 6.75 4.19 -37.06
N LEU A 694 7.12 5.19 -37.87
CA LEU A 694 6.58 6.55 -37.74
C LEU A 694 5.05 6.59 -37.87
N ARG A 695 4.47 5.80 -38.77
CA ARG A 695 3.00 5.69 -38.91
C ARG A 695 2.33 5.16 -37.64
N GLN A 696 2.97 4.27 -36.90
CA GLN A 696 2.43 3.76 -35.63
C GLN A 696 2.45 4.82 -34.51
N VAL A 697 3.30 5.83 -34.62
CA VAL A 697 3.39 6.94 -33.64
C VAL A 697 2.42 8.08 -33.94
N PHE A 698 2.11 8.31 -35.23
CA PHE A 698 1.28 9.43 -35.69
C PHE A 698 -0.18 9.04 -36.02
N ASN A 699 -0.54 7.76 -35.92
CA ASN A 699 -1.93 7.29 -35.89
C ASN A 699 -2.37 7.14 -34.44
#